data_AF-A0A4Y2TLH1-F1
#
_entry.id   AF-A0A4Y2TLH1-F1
#
_cell.length_a   1.000
_cell.length_b   1.000
_cell.length_c   1.000
_cell.angle_alpha   90.00
_cell.angle_beta   90.00
_cell.angle_gamma   90.00
#
_symmetry.space_group_name_H-M   'P 1'
#
loop_
_entity.id
_entity.type
_entity.pdbx_description
1 polymer ?
#
loop_
_entity_poly.entity_id
_entity_poly.type
_entity_poly.pdbx_seq_one_letter_code
_entity_poly.pdbx_strand_id
1 'polypeptide(L)'
;MDQGPTFISRTGQGFPDLTLLSTSCQDLLESWRVLDKETFSDHRYVCVRLAGDFSFAQDFIFKTKFNTKKFLKLFKKDFEFLQNLCNSISSKEEIDNFYSFLINSVKEAAFGAFKKKPLSKTRVFKFWNSELRIYRNRVTALYKKYNSLKRNGELEVLVQAAGITYRKERSELKKLINLTKRKAWEAFCSRYQIKYSHTFKVAFQKYKRNSNLNINIPNILNPDLNTKANFMLNSFFPDYVLDEFDDLVFSSQSLREITILEIDDLFKNLKGGKAPGLDRIDYNIWLQLFKLNKNFFCDIINVCFRFSYFPITLRNAKVFFLLKPGRDPSVPNSYRPICLLPTLGNIIERLFITQFNEFISLHSLVHPHQFGFRELSNCEVAVNHLVTKIKASREGCHVALVSVDIRAALDSLDWVVLFGLFDKYNFPENIKSFIYSYLSNRTVSFPVLNDVVSKGVCRGCPQGSVLAPHLWNFYFNEILLLNNDRWFLQAYADDLALVLSASSRKLLESVVSNFLDVLFEKLMNLNLIIASEKTLAVVFRGTQNKNKQKRGLATLQRPPIFKIQGRTIRTVDSLKYLGIVIDNLLNWNSHIIYLQKKVYNLIRNFNSVSGPNWGTGVPLLKHWYSSVIQPSLLFGAAVWGGSFTQQQILKLHTIQRVALLKISKAYRTCPTNALNVFLGIPPLHVVANSLYKKFHIWLKRNSIHDFIEIENLDYFIRINNIELKYRVIEFPETIHNADYIIYTDGSGIDGNVGAAVCIFNNDNFIKAFMFKLRNFNSIFQAELSAINFAVGWALENCCKVNIFTDSFSSIQVLKKSNSKSYFINNIKNKMYQAFGSVGLSWMKAHAGIPGNELADHYAKKAINEGEDLFVPAPYSYLKKYINKLTVIDWQRHWEGSKTGKTVSGEGSMIALAINTLLFSSASSAVMADFCTTGACQCPAARRFRMPKTLALEASRDLYTLTARRIYASICSGSFAELKVKDITPLDEFNVGCGLTGIGIVDNDLRFTISLACLKDPTSTSKSPDRSFIVDFPSLGTYLGATRDLHAQSHLQER
;
A
#
# COMPACT_ATOMS: atom_id res chain seq x y z
N MET A 1 -34.74 -22.48 42.22
CA MET A 1 -34.55 -21.01 42.36
C MET A 1 -33.47 -20.69 43.40
N ASP A 2 -32.57 -21.63 43.68
CA ASP A 2 -31.82 -21.65 44.96
C ASP A 2 -30.52 -20.81 44.92
N GLN A 3 -30.20 -20.24 43.76
CA GLN A 3 -28.98 -19.45 43.52
C GLN A 3 -29.20 -17.93 43.66
N GLY A 4 -30.43 -17.48 43.92
CA GLY A 4 -30.80 -16.06 44.06
C GLY A 4 -30.96 -15.31 42.73
N PRO A 5 -31.54 -14.07 42.75
CA PRO A 5 -31.87 -13.31 41.55
C PRO A 5 -30.64 -12.89 40.75
N THR A 6 -30.71 -13.01 39.41
CA THR A 6 -29.64 -12.55 38.50
C THR A 6 -29.68 -11.05 38.27
N PHE A 7 -30.79 -10.38 38.58
CA PHE A 7 -30.95 -8.93 38.49
C PHE A 7 -31.51 -8.36 39.79
N ILE A 8 -30.92 -7.28 40.28
CA ILE A 8 -31.39 -6.52 41.44
C ILE A 8 -31.28 -5.03 41.14
N SER A 9 -32.43 -4.37 41.16
CA SER A 9 -32.54 -2.91 41.07
C SER A 9 -33.05 -2.31 42.39
N ARG A 10 -33.27 -0.99 42.40
CA ARG A 10 -33.90 -0.32 43.55
C ARG A 10 -35.40 -0.63 43.66
N THR A 11 -36.05 -0.97 42.56
CA THR A 11 -37.51 -1.12 42.43
C THR A 11 -37.96 -2.57 42.38
N GLY A 12 -37.04 -3.53 42.30
CA GLY A 12 -37.36 -4.95 42.25
C GLY A 12 -36.16 -5.84 41.99
N GLN A 13 -36.36 -7.14 42.20
CA GLN A 13 -35.41 -8.22 41.90
C GLN A 13 -36.04 -9.16 40.87
N GLY A 14 -35.22 -9.74 40.00
CA GLY A 14 -35.69 -10.60 38.93
C GLY A 14 -34.62 -11.55 38.40
N PHE A 15 -35.00 -12.40 37.46
CA PHE A 15 -34.14 -13.39 36.83
C PHE A 15 -34.10 -13.24 35.29
N PRO A 16 -33.82 -12.04 34.73
CA PRO A 16 -33.89 -11.81 33.30
C PRO A 16 -32.74 -12.48 32.53
N ASP A 17 -31.66 -12.85 33.22
CA ASP A 17 -30.48 -13.42 32.56
C ASP A 17 -30.63 -14.92 32.30
N LEU A 18 -30.61 -15.29 31.02
CA LEU A 18 -30.61 -16.67 30.55
C LEU A 18 -29.19 -17.10 30.19
N THR A 19 -28.79 -18.29 30.65
CA THR A 19 -27.61 -18.99 30.14
C THR A 19 -28.09 -20.10 29.22
N LEU A 20 -27.80 -19.96 27.93
CA LEU A 20 -28.17 -20.96 26.93
C LEU A 20 -26.96 -21.87 26.67
N LEU A 21 -27.17 -23.17 26.82
CA LEU A 21 -26.20 -24.21 26.52
C LEU A 21 -26.80 -25.12 25.45
N SER A 22 -26.00 -25.51 24.46
CA SER A 22 -26.41 -26.52 23.49
C SER A 22 -26.71 -27.82 24.22
N THR A 23 -27.75 -28.55 23.81
CA THR A 23 -28.06 -29.90 24.33
C THR A 23 -26.86 -30.83 24.20
N SER A 24 -26.08 -30.70 23.12
CA SER A 24 -24.83 -31.45 22.91
C SER A 24 -23.69 -31.14 23.89
N CYS A 25 -23.84 -30.11 24.73
CA CYS A 25 -22.86 -29.72 25.73
C CYS A 25 -23.41 -29.81 27.16
N GLN A 26 -24.62 -30.36 27.33
CA GLN A 26 -25.29 -30.43 28.64
C GLN A 26 -24.48 -31.26 29.64
N ASP A 27 -23.92 -32.38 29.19
CA ASP A 27 -23.09 -33.27 30.02
C ASP A 27 -21.75 -32.64 30.41
N LEU A 28 -21.35 -31.56 29.74
CA LEU A 28 -20.17 -30.79 30.10
C LEU A 28 -20.47 -29.78 31.19
N LEU A 29 -21.72 -29.51 31.58
CA LEU A 29 -22.02 -28.50 32.61
C LEU A 29 -21.70 -29.02 34.02
N GLU A 30 -20.60 -28.54 34.60
CA GLU A 30 -20.18 -28.90 35.95
C GLU A 30 -20.93 -28.08 37.02
N SER A 31 -21.08 -26.77 36.80
CA SER A 31 -21.84 -25.93 37.75
C SER A 31 -22.36 -24.64 37.11
N TRP A 32 -23.51 -24.19 37.63
CA TRP A 32 -24.10 -22.90 37.32
C TRP A 32 -24.45 -22.19 38.62
N ARG A 33 -23.93 -20.98 38.84
CA ARG A 33 -24.20 -20.21 40.06
C ARG A 33 -24.14 -18.71 39.88
N VAL A 34 -24.96 -17.99 40.63
CA VAL A 34 -24.88 -16.53 40.73
C VAL A 34 -23.81 -16.18 41.77
N LEU A 35 -22.84 -15.38 41.37
CA LEU A 35 -21.77 -14.95 42.28
C LEU A 35 -22.26 -13.79 43.15
N ASP A 36 -22.10 -13.93 44.47
CA ASP A 36 -22.26 -12.84 45.44
C ASP A 36 -21.05 -11.87 45.38
N LYS A 37 -20.90 -11.20 44.24
CA LYS A 37 -19.86 -10.20 43.96
C LYS A 37 -20.49 -8.94 43.37
N GLU A 38 -19.94 -7.79 43.75
CA GLU A 38 -20.30 -6.49 43.17
C GLU A 38 -19.94 -6.45 41.68
N THR A 39 -20.92 -6.11 40.83
CA THR A 39 -20.78 -6.15 39.36
C THR A 39 -20.73 -4.78 38.70
N PHE A 40 -20.96 -3.69 39.45
CA PHE A 40 -21.21 -2.35 38.91
C PHE A 40 -22.41 -2.26 37.96
N SER A 41 -23.23 -3.31 37.91
CA SER A 41 -24.45 -3.45 37.14
C SER A 41 -25.59 -3.77 38.11
N ASP A 42 -26.81 -3.57 37.65
CA ASP A 42 -28.04 -4.18 38.19
C ASP A 42 -28.09 -5.71 37.98
N HIS A 43 -27.36 -6.22 36.97
CA HIS A 43 -27.12 -7.65 36.76
C HIS A 43 -26.01 -8.21 37.65
N ARG A 44 -26.18 -9.42 38.17
CA ARG A 44 -25.19 -10.20 38.93
C ARG A 44 -24.34 -11.07 38.01
N TYR A 45 -23.12 -11.40 38.43
CA TYR A 45 -22.26 -12.27 37.64
C TYR A 45 -22.78 -13.70 37.72
N VAL A 46 -23.03 -14.31 36.57
CA VAL A 46 -23.31 -15.74 36.45
C VAL A 46 -22.01 -16.48 36.15
N CYS A 47 -21.70 -17.50 36.94
CA CYS A 47 -20.55 -18.36 36.76
C CYS A 47 -21.02 -19.71 36.24
N VAL A 48 -20.54 -20.08 35.06
CA VAL A 48 -20.76 -21.38 34.43
C VAL A 48 -19.40 -22.08 34.37
N ARG A 49 -19.31 -23.28 34.90
CA ARG A 49 -18.14 -24.15 34.71
C ARG A 49 -18.52 -25.29 33.80
N LEU A 50 -17.69 -25.53 32.79
CA LEU A 50 -17.83 -26.67 31.91
C LEU A 50 -16.64 -27.62 32.12
N ALA A 51 -16.91 -28.91 32.30
CA ALA A 51 -15.93 -29.99 32.33
C ALA A 51 -15.48 -30.31 30.89
N GLY A 52 -14.18 -30.63 30.71
CA GLY A 52 -13.62 -31.08 29.42
C GLY A 52 -12.48 -30.20 28.87
N ASP A 53 -11.67 -30.80 27.98
CA ASP A 53 -10.58 -30.14 27.28
C ASP A 53 -11.06 -29.46 26.00
N PHE A 54 -11.30 -28.15 26.08
CA PHE A 54 -11.73 -27.34 24.94
C PHE A 54 -10.53 -26.97 24.06
N SER A 55 -10.34 -27.70 22.95
CA SER A 55 -9.45 -27.24 21.87
C SER A 55 -10.21 -26.30 20.93
N PHE A 56 -9.97 -24.99 21.06
CA PHE A 56 -10.46 -24.05 20.05
C PHE A 56 -9.67 -24.28 18.76
N ALA A 57 -10.30 -24.88 17.74
CA ALA A 57 -9.77 -24.94 16.39
C ALA A 57 -9.68 -23.52 15.81
N GLN A 58 -8.63 -22.80 16.19
CA GLN A 58 -8.44 -21.41 15.79
C GLN A 58 -7.77 -21.38 14.42
N ASP A 59 -8.44 -20.76 13.45
CA ASP A 59 -7.90 -20.59 12.10
C ASP A 59 -6.47 -19.97 12.15
N PHE A 60 -5.53 -20.59 11.43
CA PHE A 60 -4.10 -20.31 11.53
C PHE A 60 -3.42 -20.19 10.17
N ILE A 61 -2.26 -19.54 10.17
CA ILE A 61 -1.35 -19.44 9.01
C ILE A 61 0.03 -20.01 9.39
N PHE A 62 0.70 -20.68 8.45
CA PHE A 62 2.06 -21.16 8.66
C PHE A 62 3.09 -20.02 8.72
N LYS A 63 4.07 -20.14 9.61
CA LYS A 63 5.25 -19.25 9.64
C LYS A 63 6.34 -19.77 8.70
N THR A 64 6.06 -19.71 7.40
CA THR A 64 6.87 -20.32 6.31
C THR A 64 8.29 -19.76 6.16
N LYS A 65 8.59 -18.61 6.78
CA LYS A 65 9.95 -18.04 6.85
C LYS A 65 10.92 -18.83 7.73
N PHE A 66 10.42 -19.70 8.61
CA PHE A 66 11.23 -20.47 9.54
C PHE A 66 11.11 -21.96 9.22
N ASN A 67 12.11 -22.77 9.55
CA ASN A 67 12.11 -24.24 9.38
C ASN A 67 12.01 -24.76 7.92
N THR A 68 12.42 -23.97 6.92
CA THR A 68 12.41 -24.40 5.50
C THR A 68 13.24 -25.66 5.26
N LYS A 69 14.40 -25.80 5.92
CA LYS A 69 15.23 -27.02 5.84
C LYS A 69 14.49 -28.28 6.30
N LYS A 70 13.70 -28.18 7.38
CA LYS A 70 12.89 -29.29 7.90
C LYS A 70 11.78 -29.66 6.92
N PHE A 71 11.12 -28.66 6.35
CA PHE A 71 10.11 -28.86 5.30
C PHE A 71 10.68 -29.63 4.10
N LEU A 72 11.82 -29.17 3.57
CA LEU A 72 12.47 -29.84 2.44
C LEU A 72 12.88 -31.28 2.77
N LYS A 73 13.37 -31.54 4.00
CA LYS A 73 13.70 -32.90 4.44
C LYS A 73 12.48 -33.83 4.48
N LEU A 74 11.31 -33.32 4.89
CA LEU A 74 10.08 -34.11 4.92
C LEU A 74 9.55 -34.35 3.51
N PHE A 75 9.49 -33.31 2.66
CA PHE A 75 9.01 -33.44 1.29
C PHE A 75 9.88 -34.34 0.41
N LYS A 76 11.20 -34.36 0.65
CA LYS A 76 12.14 -35.24 -0.08
C LYS A 76 11.78 -36.73 -0.03
N LYS A 77 11.01 -37.18 0.96
CA LYS A 77 10.56 -38.58 1.06
C LYS A 77 9.65 -38.98 -0.10
N ASP A 78 8.81 -38.06 -0.55
CA ASP A 78 7.82 -38.31 -1.60
C ASP A 78 8.33 -37.86 -2.97
N PHE A 79 9.50 -37.22 -3.03
CA PHE A 79 10.00 -36.54 -4.23
C PHE A 79 10.26 -37.50 -5.39
N GLU A 80 10.93 -38.63 -5.15
CA GLU A 80 11.26 -39.61 -6.20
C GLU A 80 10.00 -40.26 -6.78
N PHE A 81 9.04 -40.61 -5.92
CA PHE A 81 7.73 -41.10 -6.33
C PHE A 81 6.97 -40.07 -7.19
N LEU A 82 6.90 -38.81 -6.74
CA LEU A 82 6.24 -37.74 -7.50
C LEU A 82 6.94 -37.45 -8.83
N GLN A 83 8.26 -37.55 -8.90
CA GLN A 83 9.01 -37.35 -10.13
C GLN A 83 8.69 -38.45 -11.15
N ASN A 84 8.66 -39.72 -10.73
CA ASN A 84 8.30 -40.84 -11.59
C ASN A 84 6.85 -40.73 -12.06
N LEU A 85 5.93 -40.37 -11.15
CA LEU A 85 4.51 -40.18 -11.48
C LEU A 85 4.31 -39.04 -12.47
N CYS A 86 5.05 -37.94 -12.35
CA CYS A 86 4.99 -36.80 -13.28
C CYS A 86 5.43 -37.20 -14.69
N ASN A 87 6.44 -38.06 -14.80
CA ASN A 87 6.97 -38.50 -16.09
C ASN A 87 6.06 -39.52 -16.80
N SER A 88 5.22 -40.25 -16.05
CA SER A 88 4.31 -41.25 -16.61
C SER A 88 2.96 -40.69 -17.07
N ILE A 89 2.71 -39.38 -16.92
CA ILE A 89 1.40 -38.78 -17.22
C ILE A 89 1.13 -38.80 -18.72
N SER A 90 0.03 -39.43 -19.09
CA SER A 90 -0.46 -39.61 -20.46
C SER A 90 -1.92 -39.15 -20.65
N SER A 91 -2.68 -38.94 -19.57
CA SER A 91 -4.10 -38.55 -19.62
C SER A 91 -4.47 -37.41 -18.66
N LYS A 92 -5.61 -36.74 -18.90
CA LYS A 92 -6.11 -35.66 -18.04
C LYS A 92 -6.49 -36.14 -16.63
N GLU A 93 -6.98 -37.37 -16.49
CA GLU A 93 -7.30 -37.98 -15.19
C GLU A 93 -6.03 -38.23 -14.36
N GLU A 94 -4.95 -38.67 -15.00
CA GLU A 94 -3.65 -38.84 -14.35
C GLU A 94 -3.08 -37.51 -13.85
N ILE A 95 -3.32 -36.40 -14.58
CA ILE A 95 -2.95 -35.05 -14.11
C ILE A 95 -3.68 -34.73 -12.79
N ASP A 96 -5.00 -34.95 -12.73
CA ASP A 96 -5.77 -34.64 -11.52
C ASP A 96 -5.35 -35.50 -10.33
N ASN A 97 -5.07 -36.78 -10.56
CA ASN A 97 -4.51 -37.67 -9.54
C ASN A 97 -3.13 -37.17 -9.07
N PHE A 98 -2.22 -36.88 -9.99
CA PHE A 98 -0.89 -36.35 -9.69
C PHE A 98 -0.96 -35.08 -8.84
N TYR A 99 -1.77 -34.10 -9.23
CA TYR A 99 -1.90 -32.85 -8.50
C TYR A 99 -2.54 -33.05 -7.12
N SER A 100 -3.47 -34.00 -6.98
CA SER A 100 -4.03 -34.39 -5.69
C SER A 100 -2.96 -34.92 -4.73
N PHE A 101 -2.12 -35.85 -5.21
CA PHE A 101 -0.99 -36.38 -4.43
C PHE A 101 0.03 -35.29 -4.10
N LEU A 102 0.44 -34.48 -5.09
CA LEU A 102 1.40 -33.39 -4.89
C LEU A 102 0.93 -32.42 -3.79
N ILE A 103 -0.32 -31.95 -3.86
CA ILE A 103 -0.86 -31.02 -2.87
C ILE A 103 -0.91 -31.65 -1.48
N ASN A 104 -1.26 -32.94 -1.36
CA ASN A 104 -1.29 -33.64 -0.08
C ASN A 104 0.11 -33.82 0.52
N SER A 105 1.09 -34.28 -0.25
CA SER A 105 2.50 -34.39 0.19
C SER A 105 3.06 -33.04 0.67
N VAL A 106 2.78 -31.95 -0.06
CA VAL A 106 3.21 -30.61 0.34
C VAL A 106 2.51 -30.17 1.63
N LYS A 107 1.21 -30.45 1.79
CA LYS A 107 0.48 -30.15 3.03
C LYS A 107 1.10 -30.90 4.21
N GLU A 108 1.25 -32.21 4.12
CA GLU A 108 1.79 -33.02 5.23
C GLU A 108 3.18 -32.55 5.67
N ALA A 109 4.08 -32.31 4.70
CA ALA A 109 5.40 -31.76 4.97
C ALA A 109 5.31 -30.36 5.63
N ALA A 110 4.39 -29.50 5.19
CA ALA A 110 4.18 -28.18 5.76
C ALA A 110 3.64 -28.25 7.20
N PHE A 111 2.67 -29.13 7.47
CA PHE A 111 2.10 -29.37 8.79
C PHE A 111 3.13 -29.92 9.79
N GLY A 112 4.02 -30.81 9.34
CA GLY A 112 5.11 -31.35 10.17
C GLY A 112 6.28 -30.38 10.42
N ALA A 113 6.49 -29.40 9.53
CA ALA A 113 7.64 -28.50 9.59
C ALA A 113 7.36 -27.11 10.21
N PHE A 114 6.26 -26.46 9.83
CA PHE A 114 6.04 -25.05 10.09
C PHE A 114 5.22 -24.78 11.36
N LYS A 115 5.63 -23.77 12.14
CA LYS A 115 4.85 -23.32 13.31
C LYS A 115 3.55 -22.66 12.87
N LYS A 116 2.44 -23.05 13.51
CA LYS A 116 1.09 -22.48 13.32
C LYS A 116 0.98 -21.13 14.04
N LYS A 117 0.54 -20.08 13.34
CA LYS A 117 0.27 -18.76 13.92
C LYS A 117 -1.24 -18.53 13.96
N PRO A 118 -1.86 -18.39 15.15
CA PRO A 118 -3.28 -18.09 15.24
C PRO A 118 -3.58 -16.68 14.71
N LEU A 119 -4.74 -16.52 14.06
CA LEU A 119 -5.16 -15.25 13.47
C LEU A 119 -5.63 -14.18 14.48
N SER A 120 -5.78 -14.48 15.79
CA SER A 120 -6.52 -13.64 16.74
C SER A 120 -5.77 -13.08 17.97
N LYS A 121 -4.51 -13.44 18.26
CA LYS A 121 -3.86 -12.91 19.49
C LYS A 121 -3.12 -11.58 19.23
N THR A 122 -3.85 -10.46 19.32
CA THR A 122 -3.23 -9.16 19.63
C THR A 122 -2.82 -9.14 21.10
N ARG A 123 -1.65 -8.57 21.44
CA ARG A 123 -1.29 -8.28 22.84
C ARG A 123 -2.43 -7.46 23.45
N VAL A 124 -3.10 -8.05 24.42
CA VAL A 124 -4.28 -7.47 25.05
C VAL A 124 -3.84 -6.26 25.87
N PHE A 125 -4.49 -5.12 25.63
CA PHE A 125 -4.43 -3.98 26.51
C PHE A 125 -4.80 -4.41 27.94
N LYS A 126 -3.85 -4.34 28.88
CA LYS A 126 -4.07 -4.68 30.29
C LYS A 126 -4.02 -3.40 31.11
N PHE A 127 -5.10 -3.14 31.85
CA PHE A 127 -5.18 -2.02 32.80
C PHE A 127 -5.34 -2.49 34.25
N TRP A 128 -5.63 -3.79 34.46
CA TRP A 128 -5.85 -4.34 35.79
C TRP A 128 -4.54 -4.47 36.56
N ASN A 129 -4.50 -3.95 37.79
CA ASN A 129 -3.33 -3.99 38.68
C ASN A 129 -3.71 -4.54 40.08
N SER A 130 -2.72 -4.68 40.97
CA SER A 130 -2.90 -5.16 42.35
C SER A 130 -3.74 -4.20 43.20
N GLU A 131 -3.54 -2.89 43.05
CA GLU A 131 -4.28 -1.84 43.76
C GLU A 131 -5.80 -1.92 43.49
N LEU A 132 -6.21 -1.98 42.22
CA LEU A 132 -7.62 -2.18 41.83
C LEU A 132 -8.19 -3.49 42.39
N ARG A 133 -7.35 -4.54 42.49
CA ARG A 133 -7.78 -5.81 43.10
C ARG A 133 -8.06 -5.62 44.59
N ILE A 134 -7.20 -4.90 45.33
CA ILE A 134 -7.39 -4.61 46.76
C ILE A 134 -8.68 -3.80 46.97
N TYR A 135 -8.85 -2.69 46.24
CA TYR A 135 -10.07 -1.88 46.34
C TYR A 135 -11.33 -2.68 45.96
N ARG A 136 -11.27 -3.51 44.91
CA ARG A 136 -12.40 -4.40 44.55
C ARG A 136 -12.72 -5.38 45.66
N ASN A 137 -11.71 -5.99 46.28
CA ASN A 137 -11.91 -6.92 47.38
C ASN A 137 -12.53 -6.20 48.60
N ARG A 138 -12.08 -4.97 48.92
CA ARG A 138 -12.67 -4.11 49.96
C ARG A 138 -14.14 -3.78 49.68
N VAL A 139 -14.47 -3.31 48.47
CA VAL A 139 -15.85 -3.04 48.06
C VAL A 139 -16.70 -4.31 48.11
N THR A 140 -16.15 -5.46 47.72
CA THR A 140 -16.84 -6.75 47.79
C THR A 140 -17.09 -7.16 49.25
N ALA A 141 -16.15 -6.93 50.16
CA ALA A 141 -16.33 -7.21 51.58
C ALA A 141 -17.41 -6.31 52.20
N LEU A 142 -17.39 -5.00 51.89
CA LEU A 142 -18.42 -4.05 52.33
C LEU A 142 -19.79 -4.38 51.75
N TYR A 143 -19.85 -4.81 50.49
CA TYR A 143 -21.08 -5.29 49.85
C TYR A 143 -21.64 -6.53 50.56
N LYS A 144 -20.78 -7.51 50.89
CA LYS A 144 -21.17 -8.68 51.67
C LYS A 144 -21.67 -8.31 53.07
N LYS A 145 -20.98 -7.40 53.77
CA LYS A 145 -21.39 -6.91 55.09
C LYS A 145 -22.76 -6.23 55.03
N TYR A 146 -22.95 -5.29 54.09
CA TYR A 146 -24.23 -4.61 53.87
C TYR A 146 -25.37 -5.61 53.59
N ASN A 147 -25.15 -6.57 52.69
CA ASN A 147 -26.15 -7.59 52.37
C ASN A 147 -26.42 -8.55 53.53
N SER A 148 -25.41 -8.91 54.32
CA SER A 148 -25.58 -9.76 55.50
C SER A 148 -26.46 -9.06 56.54
N LEU A 149 -26.17 -7.79 56.88
CA LEU A 149 -26.98 -7.00 57.81
C LEU A 149 -28.41 -6.85 57.31
N LYS A 150 -28.60 -6.65 56.00
CA LYS A 150 -29.92 -6.56 55.37
C LYS A 150 -30.70 -7.89 55.40
N ARG A 151 -30.03 -9.03 55.22
CA ARG A 151 -30.65 -10.37 55.28
C ARG A 151 -31.01 -10.79 56.70
N ASN A 152 -30.18 -10.40 57.68
CA ASN A 152 -30.34 -10.79 59.07
C ASN A 152 -31.33 -9.92 59.87
N GLY A 153 -31.95 -8.91 59.24
CA GLY A 153 -32.97 -8.07 59.90
C GLY A 153 -32.43 -7.15 61.00
N GLU A 154 -31.17 -6.72 60.90
CA GLU A 154 -30.49 -5.87 61.88
C GLU A 154 -31.05 -4.44 61.91
N LEU A 155 -30.76 -3.69 62.99
CA LEU A 155 -31.24 -2.30 63.19
C LEU A 155 -31.05 -1.43 61.93
N GLU A 156 -32.11 -0.73 61.52
CA GLU A 156 -32.13 0.00 60.23
C GLU A 156 -30.99 1.03 60.12
N VAL A 157 -30.63 1.68 61.24
CA VAL A 157 -29.52 2.63 61.33
C VAL A 157 -28.19 1.98 60.93
N LEU A 158 -27.93 0.73 61.35
CA LEU A 158 -26.71 -0.02 61.02
C LEU A 158 -26.69 -0.43 59.54
N VAL A 159 -27.83 -0.85 59.00
CA VAL A 159 -27.98 -1.21 57.58
C VAL A 159 -27.74 0.02 56.69
N GLN A 160 -28.30 1.17 57.05
CA GLN A 160 -28.10 2.43 56.33
C GLN A 160 -26.64 2.90 56.40
N ALA A 161 -26.01 2.87 57.57
CA ALA A 161 -24.60 3.24 57.75
C ALA A 161 -23.64 2.35 56.92
N ALA A 162 -23.85 1.03 56.94
CA ALA A 162 -23.08 0.10 56.11
C ALA A 162 -23.32 0.33 54.61
N GLY A 163 -24.56 0.63 54.22
CA GLY A 163 -24.93 0.94 52.84
C GLY A 163 -24.32 2.24 52.30
N ILE A 164 -24.26 3.30 53.11
CA ILE A 164 -23.59 4.57 52.77
C ILE A 164 -22.10 4.32 52.54
N THR A 165 -21.45 3.59 53.46
CA THR A 165 -20.03 3.26 53.38
C THR A 165 -19.70 2.46 52.11
N TYR A 166 -20.49 1.42 51.81
CA TYR A 166 -20.35 0.64 50.58
C TYR A 166 -20.53 1.51 49.32
N ARG A 167 -21.58 2.34 49.24
CA ARG A 167 -21.85 3.18 48.04
C ARG A 167 -20.74 4.20 47.80
N LYS A 168 -20.17 4.78 48.87
CA LYS A 168 -19.03 5.70 48.80
C LYS A 168 -17.80 5.01 48.19
N GLU A 169 -17.40 3.87 48.74
CA GLU A 169 -16.24 3.09 48.28
C GLU A 169 -16.43 2.53 46.86
N ARG A 170 -17.66 2.13 46.51
CA ARG A 170 -18.03 1.70 45.15
C ARG A 170 -17.83 2.84 44.15
N SER A 171 -18.27 4.05 44.47
CA SER A 171 -18.09 5.24 43.62
C SER A 171 -16.61 5.51 43.39
N GLU A 172 -15.79 5.46 44.45
CA GLU A 172 -14.34 5.64 44.36
C GLU A 172 -13.65 4.56 43.52
N LEU A 173 -14.02 3.28 43.68
CA LEU A 173 -13.48 2.23 42.83
C LEU A 173 -13.86 2.42 41.35
N LYS A 174 -15.08 2.86 41.04
CA LYS A 174 -15.49 3.16 39.65
C LYS A 174 -14.66 4.31 39.07
N LYS A 175 -14.42 5.38 39.83
CA LYS A 175 -13.52 6.48 39.44
C LYS A 175 -12.10 5.96 39.19
N LEU A 176 -11.57 5.14 40.10
CA LEU A 176 -10.23 4.56 40.00
C LEU A 176 -10.08 3.63 38.78
N ILE A 177 -11.08 2.80 38.47
CA ILE A 177 -11.10 1.95 37.27
C ILE A 177 -11.04 2.80 36.00
N ASN A 178 -11.83 3.86 35.91
CA ASN A 178 -11.84 4.72 34.73
C ASN A 178 -10.51 5.48 34.57
N LEU A 179 -9.95 5.97 35.68
CA LEU A 179 -8.66 6.66 35.71
C LEU A 179 -7.50 5.73 35.33
N THR A 180 -7.45 4.52 35.88
CA THR A 180 -6.43 3.51 35.57
C THR A 180 -6.54 3.01 34.12
N LYS A 181 -7.75 2.74 33.61
CA LYS A 181 -7.98 2.43 32.18
C LYS A 181 -7.42 3.54 31.30
N ARG A 182 -7.73 4.80 31.60
CA ARG A 182 -7.25 5.95 30.85
C ARG A 182 -5.73 6.04 30.90
N LYS A 183 -5.12 6.08 32.10
CA LYS A 183 -3.66 6.16 32.26
C LYS A 183 -2.94 4.99 31.57
N ALA A 184 -3.45 3.77 31.68
CA ALA A 184 -2.88 2.61 31.01
C ALA A 184 -2.96 2.75 29.48
N TRP A 185 -4.05 3.30 28.95
CA TRP A 185 -4.22 3.52 27.52
C TRP A 185 -3.28 4.63 27.01
N GLU A 186 -3.19 5.73 27.75
CA GLU A 186 -2.27 6.83 27.46
C GLU A 186 -0.81 6.32 27.43
N ALA A 187 -0.40 5.54 28.44
CA ALA A 187 0.92 4.91 28.50
C ALA A 187 1.15 3.90 27.36
N PHE A 188 0.13 3.11 27.00
CA PHE A 188 0.20 2.18 25.87
C PHE A 188 0.44 2.93 24.56
N CYS A 189 -0.32 3.98 24.26
CA CYS A 189 -0.14 4.80 23.06
C CYS A 189 1.23 5.49 23.01
N SER A 190 1.72 6.00 24.15
CA SER A 190 3.02 6.67 24.22
C SER A 190 4.19 5.71 24.00
N ARG A 191 4.16 4.51 24.61
CA ARG A 191 5.23 3.49 24.50
C ARG A 191 5.19 2.74 23.17
N TYR A 192 4.00 2.51 22.60
CA TYR A 192 3.81 1.64 21.46
C TYR A 192 3.83 2.39 20.12
N GLN A 193 5.04 2.81 19.69
CA GLN A 193 5.25 3.65 18.50
C GLN A 193 5.59 2.87 17.22
N ILE A 194 4.99 1.70 17.02
CA ILE A 194 5.21 0.90 15.80
C ILE A 194 4.31 1.40 14.66
N LYS A 195 4.90 1.66 13.48
CA LYS A 195 4.27 2.29 12.30
C LYS A 195 2.86 1.81 11.96
N TYR A 196 2.61 0.49 11.88
CA TYR A 196 1.32 -0.09 11.43
C TYR A 196 0.70 -1.01 12.46
N SER A 197 0.75 -0.60 13.72
CA SER A 197 0.41 -1.44 14.86
C SER A 197 -1.06 -1.31 15.33
N HIS A 198 -1.37 -1.75 16.54
CA HIS A 198 -2.70 -1.62 17.14
C HIS A 198 -3.19 -0.16 17.15
N THR A 199 -2.35 0.81 17.52
CA THR A 199 -2.70 2.23 17.52
C THR A 199 -3.10 2.74 16.13
N PHE A 200 -2.40 2.29 15.07
CA PHE A 200 -2.77 2.55 13.69
C PHE A 200 -4.15 1.96 13.34
N LYS A 201 -4.44 0.73 13.79
CA LYS A 201 -5.76 0.10 13.57
C LYS A 201 -6.89 0.86 14.27
N VAL A 202 -6.67 1.42 15.46
CA VAL A 202 -7.65 2.34 16.09
C VAL A 202 -7.85 3.59 15.26
N ALA A 203 -6.75 4.27 14.94
CA ALA A 203 -6.75 5.57 14.30
C ALA A 203 -7.48 5.53 12.95
N PHE A 204 -7.34 4.44 12.21
CA PHE A 204 -7.93 4.27 10.88
C PHE A 204 -9.09 3.26 10.82
N GLN A 205 -9.65 2.87 11.97
CA GLN A 205 -10.79 1.92 12.04
C GLN A 205 -10.55 0.58 11.31
N LYS A 206 -9.30 0.07 11.32
CA LYS A 206 -8.92 -1.20 10.68
C LYS A 206 -9.00 -2.40 11.62
N TYR A 207 -9.87 -2.34 12.63
CA TYR A 207 -10.16 -3.50 13.46
C TYR A 207 -11.00 -4.51 12.69
N LYS A 208 -10.75 -5.80 12.93
CA LYS A 208 -11.67 -6.86 12.49
C LYS A 208 -13.01 -6.59 13.17
N ARG A 209 -13.99 -6.06 12.42
CA ARG A 209 -15.39 -6.33 12.74
C ARG A 209 -15.53 -7.84 12.62
N ASN A 210 -16.17 -8.47 13.59
CA ASN A 210 -16.31 -9.93 13.65
C ASN A 210 -16.68 -10.48 12.27
N SER A 211 -16.02 -11.58 11.87
CA SER A 211 -16.30 -12.34 10.65
C SER A 211 -17.61 -13.11 10.75
N ASN A 212 -18.61 -12.54 11.43
CA ASN A 212 -19.94 -13.11 11.51
C ASN A 212 -20.73 -12.49 10.36
N LEU A 213 -21.29 -13.33 9.52
CA LEU A 213 -22.23 -12.94 8.48
C LEU A 213 -23.48 -12.37 9.18
N ASN A 214 -23.59 -11.06 9.28
CA ASN A 214 -24.69 -10.38 9.95
C ASN A 214 -25.86 -10.15 8.99
N ILE A 215 -26.33 -11.24 8.35
CA ILE A 215 -27.34 -11.20 7.29
C ILE A 215 -28.69 -11.60 7.85
N ASN A 216 -29.72 -10.89 7.41
CA ASN A 216 -31.10 -11.28 7.66
C ASN A 216 -31.59 -12.14 6.49
N ILE A 217 -32.06 -13.34 6.81
CA ILE A 217 -32.73 -14.20 5.83
C ILE A 217 -34.24 -13.97 6.01
N PRO A 218 -34.99 -13.64 4.96
CA PRO A 218 -36.43 -13.51 5.04
C PRO A 218 -37.06 -14.76 5.67
N ASN A 219 -38.00 -14.58 6.58
CA ASN A 219 -38.76 -15.65 7.25
C ASN A 219 -37.96 -16.64 8.11
N ILE A 220 -36.67 -16.38 8.40
CA ILE A 220 -35.88 -17.19 9.34
C ILE A 220 -35.34 -16.30 10.46
N LEU A 221 -35.82 -16.52 11.68
CA LEU A 221 -35.33 -15.83 12.87
C LEU A 221 -34.01 -16.47 13.33
N ASN A 222 -32.96 -15.67 13.53
CA ASN A 222 -31.64 -16.11 14.01
C ASN A 222 -31.04 -17.34 13.28
N PRO A 223 -30.83 -17.27 11.95
CA PRO A 223 -30.25 -18.39 11.23
C PRO A 223 -28.82 -18.68 11.73
N ASP A 224 -28.50 -19.97 11.78
CA ASP A 224 -27.16 -20.45 12.10
C ASP A 224 -26.14 -20.03 11.00
N LEU A 225 -24.85 -20.24 11.27
CA LEU A 225 -23.81 -19.79 10.36
C LEU A 225 -23.81 -20.55 9.03
N ASN A 226 -24.20 -21.83 9.00
CA ASN A 226 -24.26 -22.60 7.76
C ASN A 226 -25.40 -22.11 6.87
N THR A 227 -26.61 -21.88 7.42
CA THR A 227 -27.73 -21.32 6.64
C THR A 227 -27.40 -19.93 6.08
N LYS A 228 -26.74 -19.07 6.89
CA LYS A 228 -26.25 -17.77 6.41
C LYS A 228 -25.20 -17.88 5.30
N ALA A 229 -24.29 -18.84 5.41
CA ALA A 229 -23.28 -19.09 4.38
C ALA A 229 -23.91 -19.60 3.09
N ASN A 230 -24.83 -20.57 3.16
CA ASN A 230 -25.59 -21.09 2.02
C ASN A 230 -26.37 -19.98 1.31
N PHE A 231 -27.12 -19.16 2.05
CA PHE A 231 -27.87 -18.05 1.48
C PHE A 231 -26.96 -17.05 0.75
N MET A 232 -25.79 -16.75 1.31
CA MET A 232 -24.80 -15.89 0.65
C MET A 232 -24.23 -16.50 -0.62
N LEU A 233 -23.83 -17.78 -0.58
CA LEU A 233 -23.31 -18.46 -1.75
C LEU A 233 -24.37 -18.52 -2.86
N ASN A 234 -25.62 -18.83 -2.53
CA ASN A 234 -26.73 -18.82 -3.49
C ASN A 234 -27.00 -17.44 -4.09
N SER A 235 -26.86 -16.37 -3.30
CA SER A 235 -27.08 -15.00 -3.79
C SER A 235 -25.99 -14.52 -4.76
N PHE A 236 -24.74 -14.94 -4.59
CA PHE A 236 -23.61 -14.51 -5.43
C PHE A 236 -23.29 -15.47 -6.56
N PHE A 237 -23.57 -16.76 -6.37
CA PHE A 237 -23.34 -17.85 -7.33
C PHE A 237 -24.66 -18.59 -7.57
N PRO A 238 -25.64 -17.94 -8.24
CA PRO A 238 -26.90 -18.57 -8.60
C PRO A 238 -26.70 -19.68 -9.64
N ASP A 239 -27.55 -20.71 -9.56
CA ASP A 239 -27.53 -21.84 -10.49
C ASP A 239 -27.95 -21.38 -11.90
N TYR A 240 -27.39 -22.02 -12.91
CA TYR A 240 -27.62 -21.73 -14.32
C TYR A 240 -27.43 -23.02 -15.13
N VAL A 241 -28.18 -23.18 -16.22
CA VAL A 241 -28.12 -24.35 -17.10
C VAL A 241 -26.87 -24.27 -17.97
N LEU A 242 -26.07 -25.34 -18.01
CA LEU A 242 -24.77 -25.38 -18.69
C LEU A 242 -24.75 -26.25 -19.94
N ASP A 243 -25.90 -26.77 -20.39
CA ASP A 243 -25.99 -27.80 -21.45
C ASP A 243 -25.11 -27.48 -22.68
N GLU A 244 -25.21 -26.28 -23.26
CA GLU A 244 -24.38 -25.87 -24.41
C GLU A 244 -22.88 -25.76 -24.11
N PHE A 245 -22.51 -25.41 -22.87
CA PHE A 245 -21.11 -25.30 -22.46
C PHE A 245 -20.50 -26.67 -22.22
N ASP A 246 -21.23 -27.58 -21.58
CA ASP A 246 -20.74 -28.91 -21.24
C ASP A 246 -20.52 -29.79 -22.50
N ASP A 247 -21.22 -29.48 -23.60
CA ASP A 247 -21.08 -30.15 -24.90
C ASP A 247 -19.87 -29.68 -25.74
N LEU A 248 -19.10 -28.70 -25.30
CA LEU A 248 -17.95 -28.17 -26.06
C LEU A 248 -16.79 -29.18 -26.15
N VAL A 249 -16.38 -29.49 -27.39
CA VAL A 249 -15.24 -30.38 -27.68
C VAL A 249 -14.12 -29.60 -28.39
N PHE A 250 -12.88 -29.83 -27.96
CA PHE A 250 -11.69 -29.14 -28.49
C PHE A 250 -10.71 -30.16 -29.07
N SER A 251 -10.03 -29.78 -30.15
CA SER A 251 -8.96 -30.60 -30.72
C SER A 251 -7.73 -30.65 -29.79
N SER A 252 -6.97 -31.74 -29.85
CA SER A 252 -5.75 -31.89 -29.06
C SER A 252 -4.64 -31.01 -29.63
N GLN A 253 -4.43 -29.85 -29.00
CA GLN A 253 -3.33 -28.94 -29.29
C GLN A 253 -2.66 -28.55 -27.98
N SER A 254 -1.33 -28.48 -27.96
CA SER A 254 -0.55 -28.08 -26.79
C SER A 254 -0.32 -26.57 -26.75
N LEU A 255 -0.26 -26.01 -25.54
CA LEU A 255 0.26 -24.67 -25.32
C LEU A 255 1.79 -24.68 -25.40
N ARG A 256 2.40 -23.51 -25.58
CA ARG A 256 3.87 -23.36 -25.54
C ARG A 256 4.38 -23.78 -24.16
N GLU A 257 5.38 -24.64 -24.12
CA GLU A 257 6.00 -25.02 -22.86
C GLU A 257 6.68 -23.82 -22.20
N ILE A 258 6.57 -23.77 -20.87
CA ILE A 258 7.15 -22.75 -20.02
C ILE A 258 8.60 -23.12 -19.73
N THR A 259 9.45 -22.10 -19.71
CA THR A 259 10.87 -22.23 -19.37
C THR A 259 11.13 -21.98 -17.88
N ILE A 260 12.23 -22.53 -17.38
CA ILE A 260 12.70 -22.28 -16.00
C ILE A 260 12.94 -20.77 -15.75
N LEU A 261 13.39 -20.04 -16.78
CA LEU A 261 13.60 -18.59 -16.72
C LEU A 261 12.29 -17.83 -16.47
N GLU A 262 11.19 -18.23 -17.11
CA GLU A 262 9.86 -17.63 -16.90
C GLU A 262 9.36 -17.85 -15.47
N ILE A 263 9.59 -19.04 -14.91
CA ILE A 263 9.21 -19.37 -13.53
C ILE A 263 10.06 -18.59 -12.52
N ASP A 264 11.37 -18.52 -12.74
CA ASP A 264 12.29 -17.78 -11.87
C ASP A 264 11.95 -16.28 -11.83
N ASP A 265 11.66 -15.69 -12.99
CA ASP A 265 11.21 -14.30 -13.10
C ASP A 265 9.89 -14.05 -12.35
N LEU A 266 8.93 -14.97 -12.50
CA LEU A 266 7.67 -14.92 -11.79
C LEU A 266 7.90 -14.89 -10.28
N PHE A 267 8.73 -15.79 -9.74
CA PHE A 267 9.02 -15.83 -8.30
C PHE A 267 9.77 -14.58 -7.81
N LYS A 268 10.70 -14.03 -8.59
CA LYS A 268 11.37 -12.75 -8.29
C LYS A 268 10.37 -11.60 -8.17
N ASN A 269 9.29 -11.63 -8.96
CA ASN A 269 8.25 -10.60 -8.99
C ASN A 269 7.06 -10.84 -8.04
N LEU A 270 6.93 -12.03 -7.45
CA LEU A 270 5.84 -12.36 -6.54
C LEU A 270 5.96 -11.62 -5.19
N LYS A 271 4.87 -10.94 -4.79
CA LYS A 271 4.78 -10.29 -3.48
C LYS A 271 4.53 -11.33 -2.39
N GLY A 272 5.48 -11.48 -1.46
CA GLY A 272 5.34 -12.35 -0.29
C GLY A 272 4.22 -11.93 0.67
N GLY A 273 3.68 -12.89 1.44
CA GLY A 273 2.72 -12.64 2.53
C GLY A 273 1.26 -12.48 2.11
N LYS A 274 0.87 -12.93 0.91
CA LYS A 274 -0.53 -13.07 0.50
C LYS A 274 -1.22 -14.23 1.26
N ALA A 275 -2.53 -14.13 1.46
CA ALA A 275 -3.30 -15.18 2.10
C ALA A 275 -3.45 -16.39 1.15
N PRO A 276 -3.25 -17.63 1.63
CA PRO A 276 -3.43 -18.84 0.84
C PRO A 276 -4.93 -19.22 0.69
N GLY A 277 -5.20 -20.18 -0.19
CA GLY A 277 -6.54 -20.76 -0.39
C GLY A 277 -6.93 -21.76 0.71
N LEU A 278 -7.80 -22.72 0.38
CA LEU A 278 -8.21 -23.81 1.28
C LEU A 278 -7.03 -24.72 1.66
N ASP A 279 -6.05 -24.84 0.78
CA ASP A 279 -4.85 -25.66 0.93
C ASP A 279 -3.88 -25.17 2.02
N ARG A 280 -3.98 -23.88 2.41
CA ARG A 280 -3.09 -23.18 3.35
C ARG A 280 -1.63 -23.09 2.88
N ILE A 281 -1.36 -23.35 1.60
CA ILE A 281 -0.01 -23.30 1.02
C ILE A 281 0.25 -21.89 0.47
N ASP A 282 1.33 -21.24 0.90
CA ASP A 282 1.71 -19.91 0.41
C ASP A 282 2.78 -19.97 -0.69
N TYR A 283 2.99 -18.86 -1.39
CA TYR A 283 4.02 -18.76 -2.44
C TYR A 283 5.45 -19.07 -1.96
N ASN A 284 5.74 -18.91 -0.67
CA ASN A 284 7.08 -19.17 -0.16
C ASN A 284 7.36 -20.67 -0.08
N ILE A 285 6.34 -21.50 0.18
CA ILE A 285 6.46 -22.96 0.13
C ILE A 285 6.81 -23.40 -1.30
N TRP A 286 6.07 -22.93 -2.31
CA TRP A 286 6.37 -23.20 -3.72
C TRP A 286 7.76 -22.72 -4.14
N LEU A 287 8.19 -21.56 -3.66
CA LEU A 287 9.56 -21.06 -3.88
C LEU A 287 10.63 -22.01 -3.30
N GLN A 288 10.38 -22.65 -2.16
CA GLN A 288 11.33 -23.63 -1.62
C GLN A 288 11.39 -24.89 -2.48
N LEU A 289 10.26 -25.34 -3.02
CA LEU A 289 10.21 -26.50 -3.92
C LEU A 289 10.87 -26.22 -5.27
N PHE A 290 10.62 -25.05 -5.84
CA PHE A 290 11.32 -24.60 -7.06
C PHE A 290 12.84 -24.54 -6.85
N LYS A 291 13.30 -24.09 -5.67
CA LYS A 291 14.73 -24.09 -5.32
C LYS A 291 15.31 -25.48 -5.05
N LEU A 292 14.47 -26.45 -4.69
CA LEU A 292 14.90 -27.83 -4.46
C LEU A 292 15.26 -28.50 -5.78
N ASN A 293 14.36 -28.42 -6.77
CA ASN A 293 14.59 -28.93 -8.12
C ASN A 293 13.79 -28.07 -9.12
N LYS A 294 14.52 -27.30 -9.93
CA LYS A 294 13.93 -26.39 -10.92
C LYS A 294 13.28 -27.13 -12.08
N ASN A 295 13.88 -28.24 -12.53
CA ASN A 295 13.39 -29.04 -13.65
C ASN A 295 12.06 -29.69 -13.29
N PHE A 296 12.01 -30.41 -12.16
CA PHE A 296 10.77 -31.02 -11.68
C PHE A 296 9.62 -30.00 -11.55
N PHE A 297 9.89 -28.82 -10.98
CA PHE A 297 8.85 -27.79 -10.85
C PHE A 297 8.43 -27.20 -12.21
N CYS A 298 9.31 -27.19 -13.19
CA CYS A 298 8.99 -26.83 -14.57
C CYS A 298 8.11 -27.92 -15.21
N ASP A 299 8.48 -29.18 -15.02
CA ASP A 299 7.78 -30.34 -15.58
C ASP A 299 6.33 -30.41 -15.10
N ILE A 300 6.08 -30.22 -13.79
CA ILE A 300 4.70 -30.22 -13.26
C ILE A 300 3.82 -29.14 -13.92
N ILE A 301 4.39 -27.98 -14.22
CA ILE A 301 3.68 -26.88 -14.90
C ILE A 301 3.49 -27.25 -16.38
N ASN A 302 4.53 -27.73 -17.04
CA ASN A 302 4.50 -28.06 -18.47
C ASN A 302 3.56 -29.21 -18.79
N VAL A 303 3.33 -30.14 -17.86
CA VAL A 303 2.25 -31.14 -17.99
C VAL A 303 0.89 -30.45 -18.22
N CYS A 304 0.55 -29.39 -17.47
CA CYS A 304 -0.69 -28.65 -17.70
C CYS A 304 -0.74 -27.97 -19.08
N PHE A 305 0.39 -27.45 -19.56
CA PHE A 305 0.47 -26.73 -20.84
C PHE A 305 0.44 -27.69 -22.03
N ARG A 306 1.13 -28.84 -21.93
CA ARG A 306 1.13 -29.90 -22.94
C ARG A 306 -0.27 -30.43 -23.22
N PHE A 307 -1.07 -30.64 -22.17
CA PHE A 307 -2.45 -31.11 -22.27
C PHE A 307 -3.48 -30.00 -22.40
N SER A 308 -3.05 -28.72 -22.39
CA SER A 308 -3.93 -27.56 -22.37
C SER A 308 -5.03 -27.68 -21.30
N TYR A 309 -4.64 -28.13 -20.10
CA TYR A 309 -5.56 -28.56 -19.04
C TYR A 309 -5.21 -27.95 -17.68
N PHE A 310 -6.20 -27.33 -17.04
CA PHE A 310 -6.09 -26.78 -15.70
C PHE A 310 -6.60 -27.78 -14.64
N PRO A 311 -5.79 -28.28 -13.70
CA PRO A 311 -6.18 -29.35 -12.77
C PRO A 311 -7.35 -29.00 -11.84
N ILE A 312 -8.25 -29.95 -11.60
CA ILE A 312 -9.47 -29.81 -10.77
C ILE A 312 -9.13 -29.34 -9.36
N THR A 313 -8.09 -29.91 -8.75
CA THR A 313 -7.64 -29.56 -7.39
C THR A 313 -7.25 -28.10 -7.23
N LEU A 314 -6.91 -27.42 -8.33
CA LEU A 314 -6.49 -26.03 -8.35
C LEU A 314 -7.64 -25.04 -8.65
N ARG A 315 -8.82 -25.53 -9.06
CA ARG A 315 -9.98 -24.69 -9.46
C ARG A 315 -10.76 -24.12 -8.27
N ASN A 316 -10.77 -24.86 -7.16
CA ASN A 316 -11.66 -24.61 -6.03
C ASN A 316 -11.19 -23.43 -5.17
N ALA A 317 -12.07 -22.47 -4.90
CA ALA A 317 -11.70 -21.23 -4.22
C ALA A 317 -12.30 -21.11 -2.82
N LYS A 318 -11.51 -20.63 -1.86
CA LYS A 318 -12.02 -20.18 -0.55
C LYS A 318 -12.65 -18.80 -0.70
N VAL A 319 -13.94 -18.64 -0.41
CA VAL A 319 -14.62 -17.35 -0.48
C VAL A 319 -14.53 -16.60 0.86
N PHE A 320 -14.30 -15.29 0.78
CA PHE A 320 -14.36 -14.37 1.90
C PHE A 320 -15.24 -13.18 1.56
N PHE A 321 -16.32 -12.97 2.32
CA PHE A 321 -17.24 -11.87 2.09
C PHE A 321 -16.75 -10.58 2.75
N LEU A 322 -16.32 -9.62 1.93
CA LEU A 322 -15.85 -8.31 2.37
C LEU A 322 -16.99 -7.28 2.33
N LEU A 323 -17.41 -6.78 3.50
CA LEU A 323 -18.43 -5.74 3.59
C LEU A 323 -17.94 -4.43 2.94
N LYS A 324 -18.75 -3.89 2.01
CA LYS A 324 -18.52 -2.58 1.40
C LYS A 324 -18.63 -1.49 2.47
N PRO A 325 -17.69 -0.53 2.55
CA PRO A 325 -17.72 0.50 3.58
C PRO A 325 -19.03 1.29 3.60
N GLY A 326 -19.66 1.42 4.77
CA GLY A 326 -20.87 2.21 4.99
C GLY A 326 -22.17 1.59 4.45
N ARG A 327 -22.14 0.34 4.00
CA ARG A 327 -23.33 -0.40 3.58
C ARG A 327 -23.90 -1.24 4.71
N ASP A 328 -25.20 -1.53 4.62
CA ASP A 328 -25.93 -2.32 5.60
C ASP A 328 -25.44 -3.78 5.59
N PRO A 329 -24.91 -4.31 6.71
CA PRO A 329 -24.48 -5.69 6.82
C PRO A 329 -25.60 -6.73 6.62
N SER A 330 -26.87 -6.33 6.73
CA SER A 330 -28.02 -7.23 6.64
C SER A 330 -28.30 -7.76 5.23
N VAL A 331 -27.80 -7.07 4.19
CA VAL A 331 -28.11 -7.34 2.78
C VAL A 331 -26.91 -7.99 2.06
N PRO A 332 -27.09 -9.08 1.29
CA PRO A 332 -26.01 -9.73 0.53
C PRO A 332 -25.25 -8.78 -0.40
N ASN A 333 -25.95 -7.94 -1.17
CA ASN A 333 -25.36 -6.98 -2.12
C ASN A 333 -24.41 -5.95 -1.48
N SER A 334 -24.42 -5.82 -0.16
CA SER A 334 -23.47 -5.00 0.59
C SER A 334 -22.08 -5.62 0.69
N TYR A 335 -21.92 -6.90 0.37
CA TYR A 335 -20.64 -7.60 0.41
C TYR A 335 -19.99 -7.74 -0.98
N ARG A 336 -18.72 -8.13 -0.99
CA ARG A 336 -17.98 -8.59 -2.17
C ARG A 336 -17.43 -9.99 -1.90
N PRO A 337 -17.69 -10.98 -2.76
CA PRO A 337 -17.17 -12.33 -2.59
C PRO A 337 -15.71 -12.40 -3.07
N ILE A 338 -14.72 -12.32 -2.17
CA ILE A 338 -13.31 -12.45 -2.55
C ILE A 338 -12.92 -13.93 -2.59
N CYS A 339 -12.59 -14.44 -3.77
CA CYS A 339 -12.16 -15.81 -4.01
C CYS A 339 -10.64 -15.96 -3.85
N LEU A 340 -10.21 -16.73 -2.87
CA LEU A 340 -8.81 -17.10 -2.66
C LEU A 340 -8.55 -18.48 -3.27
N LEU A 341 -7.97 -18.48 -4.47
CA LEU A 341 -7.54 -19.68 -5.18
C LEU A 341 -6.25 -20.27 -4.58
N PRO A 342 -6.00 -21.57 -4.78
CA PRO A 342 -4.71 -22.21 -4.49
C PRO A 342 -3.55 -21.40 -5.08
N THR A 343 -2.46 -21.26 -4.33
CA THR A 343 -1.35 -20.41 -4.77
C THR A 343 -0.60 -20.99 -5.97
N LEU A 344 -0.61 -22.32 -6.15
CA LEU A 344 -0.08 -22.98 -7.35
C LEU A 344 -0.93 -22.68 -8.60
N GLY A 345 -2.26 -22.75 -8.49
CA GLY A 345 -3.17 -22.36 -9.57
C GLY A 345 -2.92 -20.91 -10.03
N ASN A 346 -2.71 -19.99 -9.07
CA ASN A 346 -2.34 -18.61 -9.40
C ASN A 346 -0.97 -18.46 -10.10
N ILE A 347 -0.02 -19.39 -9.89
CA ILE A 347 1.26 -19.40 -10.62
C ILE A 347 1.00 -19.82 -12.07
N ILE A 348 0.25 -20.90 -12.26
CA ILE A 348 -0.12 -21.41 -13.59
C ILE A 348 -0.91 -20.36 -14.37
N GLU A 349 -1.91 -19.71 -13.76
CA GLU A 349 -2.67 -18.61 -14.38
C GLU A 349 -1.75 -17.49 -14.88
N ARG A 350 -0.75 -17.08 -14.08
CA ARG A 350 0.18 -16.00 -14.45
C ARG A 350 1.04 -16.35 -15.65
N LEU A 351 1.45 -17.61 -15.76
CA LEU A 351 2.22 -18.10 -16.88
C LEU A 351 1.34 -18.19 -18.13
N PHE A 352 0.12 -18.69 -18.01
CA PHE A 352 -0.84 -18.77 -19.11
C PHE A 352 -1.22 -17.39 -19.67
N ILE A 353 -1.38 -16.37 -18.81
CA ILE A 353 -1.69 -14.99 -19.20
C ILE A 353 -0.67 -14.41 -20.20
N THR A 354 0.58 -14.87 -20.19
CA THR A 354 1.58 -14.40 -21.15
C THR A 354 1.18 -14.79 -22.58
N GLN A 355 0.84 -16.07 -22.80
CA GLN A 355 0.40 -16.59 -24.10
C GLN A 355 -0.97 -16.05 -24.52
N PHE A 356 -1.90 -15.92 -23.57
CA PHE A 356 -3.21 -15.34 -23.83
C PHE A 356 -3.12 -13.88 -24.30
N ASN A 357 -2.30 -13.05 -23.63
CA ASN A 357 -2.13 -11.65 -24.02
C ASN A 357 -1.31 -11.49 -25.31
N GLU A 358 -0.40 -12.41 -25.59
CA GLU A 358 0.35 -12.44 -26.86
C GLU A 358 -0.61 -12.58 -28.03
N PHE A 359 -1.52 -13.57 -27.97
CA PHE A 359 -2.57 -13.74 -28.98
C PHE A 359 -3.45 -12.49 -29.13
N ILE A 360 -3.93 -11.93 -28.01
CA ILE A 360 -4.74 -10.70 -28.01
C ILE A 360 -4.01 -9.52 -28.64
N SER A 361 -2.71 -9.39 -28.37
CA SER A 361 -1.91 -8.25 -28.84
C SER A 361 -1.62 -8.36 -30.33
N LEU A 362 -1.30 -9.56 -30.82
CA LEU A 362 -1.06 -9.83 -32.24
C LEU A 362 -2.29 -9.49 -33.09
N HIS A 363 -3.49 -9.79 -32.60
CA HIS A 363 -4.76 -9.54 -33.29
C HIS A 363 -5.42 -8.20 -32.92
N SER A 364 -4.76 -7.36 -32.10
CA SER A 364 -5.28 -6.06 -31.64
C SER A 364 -6.69 -6.11 -31.02
N LEU A 365 -7.00 -7.17 -30.27
CA LEU A 365 -8.35 -7.47 -29.79
C LEU A 365 -8.81 -6.65 -28.57
N VAL A 366 -8.00 -5.70 -28.09
CA VAL A 366 -8.36 -4.82 -26.95
C VAL A 366 -8.29 -3.36 -27.38
N HIS A 367 -9.46 -2.73 -27.38
CA HIS A 367 -9.66 -1.36 -27.81
C HIS A 367 -8.77 -0.36 -27.03
N PRO A 368 -8.19 0.67 -27.67
CA PRO A 368 -7.32 1.65 -27.00
C PRO A 368 -7.97 2.39 -25.81
N HIS A 369 -9.29 2.57 -25.83
CA HIS A 369 -10.05 3.22 -24.75
C HIS A 369 -10.44 2.30 -23.58
N GLN A 370 -9.95 1.05 -23.54
CA GLN A 370 -9.92 0.27 -22.31
C GLN A 370 -8.68 0.67 -21.52
N PHE A 371 -8.86 1.21 -20.31
CA PHE A 371 -7.76 1.63 -19.42
C PHE A 371 -7.58 0.68 -18.22
N GLY A 372 -8.56 -0.15 -17.90
CA GLY A 372 -8.52 -1.09 -16.78
C GLY A 372 -7.58 -2.26 -17.04
N PHE A 373 -6.83 -2.68 -16.02
CA PHE A 373 -5.94 -3.85 -16.06
C PHE A 373 -4.88 -3.86 -17.18
N ARG A 374 -4.55 -2.70 -17.76
CA ARG A 374 -3.52 -2.59 -18.80
C ARG A 374 -2.22 -1.99 -18.29
N GLU A 375 -1.12 -2.43 -18.88
CA GLU A 375 0.19 -1.85 -18.59
C GLU A 375 0.22 -0.37 -19.01
N LEU A 376 0.90 0.46 -18.20
CA LEU A 376 1.02 1.91 -18.38
C LEU A 376 -0.30 2.70 -18.38
N SER A 377 -1.44 2.05 -18.10
CA SER A 377 -2.73 2.71 -17.91
C SER A 377 -3.04 2.80 -16.42
N ASN A 378 -3.59 3.95 -15.99
CA ASN A 378 -4.02 4.16 -14.61
C ASN A 378 -5.24 5.09 -14.56
N CYS A 379 -5.86 5.20 -13.40
CA CYS A 379 -7.05 6.05 -13.20
C CYS A 379 -6.81 7.51 -13.62
N GLU A 380 -5.63 8.07 -13.36
CA GLU A 380 -5.34 9.48 -13.68
C GLU A 380 -5.25 9.70 -15.20
N VAL A 381 -4.64 8.77 -15.93
CA VAL A 381 -4.61 8.79 -17.41
C VAL A 381 -6.02 8.69 -17.98
N ALA A 382 -6.84 7.76 -17.47
CA ALA A 382 -8.22 7.57 -17.91
C ALA A 382 -9.08 8.82 -17.66
N VAL A 383 -9.03 9.39 -16.45
CA VAL A 383 -9.81 10.59 -16.12
C VAL A 383 -9.31 11.80 -16.91
N ASN A 384 -8.00 11.97 -17.08
CA ASN A 384 -7.47 13.08 -17.87
C ASN A 384 -7.93 12.99 -19.33
N HIS A 385 -7.88 11.80 -19.94
CA HIS A 385 -8.34 11.57 -21.31
C HIS A 385 -9.82 11.96 -21.46
N LEU A 386 -10.66 11.47 -20.54
CA LEU A 386 -12.09 11.81 -20.48
C LEU A 386 -12.33 13.32 -20.37
N VAL A 387 -11.67 14.00 -19.43
CA VAL A 387 -11.81 15.45 -19.21
C VAL A 387 -11.34 16.25 -20.43
N THR A 388 -10.27 15.81 -21.10
CA THR A 388 -9.75 16.46 -22.32
C THR A 388 -10.77 16.33 -23.45
N LYS A 389 -11.36 15.13 -23.64
CA LYS A 389 -12.42 14.91 -24.63
C LYS A 389 -13.65 15.77 -24.34
N ILE A 390 -14.10 15.85 -23.08
CA ILE A 390 -15.22 16.70 -22.68
C ILE A 390 -14.94 18.17 -23.01
N LYS A 391 -13.74 18.67 -22.72
CA LYS A 391 -13.35 20.05 -23.03
C LYS A 391 -13.39 20.31 -24.53
N ALA A 392 -12.79 19.44 -25.34
CA ALA A 392 -12.80 19.56 -26.80
C ALA A 392 -14.23 19.53 -27.37
N SER A 393 -15.07 18.59 -26.93
CA SER A 393 -16.47 18.48 -27.39
C SER A 393 -17.38 19.63 -26.93
N ARG A 394 -16.94 20.42 -25.95
CA ARG A 394 -17.70 21.56 -25.41
C ARG A 394 -17.60 22.80 -26.30
N GLU A 395 -16.61 22.86 -27.19
CA GLU A 395 -16.43 23.94 -28.15
C GLU A 395 -17.59 23.91 -29.17
N GLY A 396 -18.60 24.76 -28.96
CA GLY A 396 -19.77 24.87 -29.83
C GLY A 396 -20.95 23.94 -29.52
N CYS A 397 -20.77 22.86 -28.75
CA CYS A 397 -21.82 21.87 -28.43
C CYS A 397 -22.06 21.68 -26.92
N HIS A 398 -23.29 21.31 -26.56
CA HIS A 398 -23.57 20.77 -25.22
C HIS A 398 -23.07 19.33 -25.13
N VAL A 399 -22.53 18.93 -23.98
CA VAL A 399 -21.93 17.62 -23.78
C VAL A 399 -22.62 16.91 -22.62
N ALA A 400 -22.94 15.63 -22.79
CA ALA A 400 -23.38 14.74 -21.72
C ALA A 400 -22.29 13.72 -21.41
N LEU A 401 -21.90 13.63 -20.14
CA LEU A 401 -21.13 12.52 -19.58
C LEU A 401 -22.10 11.58 -18.88
N VAL A 402 -22.21 10.34 -19.34
CA VAL A 402 -23.01 9.31 -18.70
C VAL A 402 -22.09 8.23 -18.15
N SER A 403 -22.18 7.96 -16.86
CA SER A 403 -21.48 6.85 -16.19
C SER A 403 -22.44 5.69 -16.04
N VAL A 404 -22.12 4.58 -16.70
CA VAL A 404 -22.91 3.35 -16.68
C VAL A 404 -22.20 2.33 -15.78
N ASP A 405 -22.93 1.77 -14.82
CA ASP A 405 -22.44 0.73 -13.89
C ASP A 405 -23.08 -0.61 -14.28
N ILE A 406 -22.27 -1.66 -14.35
CA ILE A 406 -22.73 -3.01 -14.69
C ILE A 406 -22.96 -3.80 -13.39
N ARG A 407 -24.09 -4.50 -13.30
CA ARG A 407 -24.38 -5.34 -12.13
C ARG A 407 -23.44 -6.54 -12.12
N ALA A 408 -22.68 -6.67 -11.03
CA ALA A 408 -21.85 -7.84 -10.73
C ALA A 408 -20.97 -8.32 -11.92
N ALA A 409 -20.36 -7.39 -12.65
CA ALA A 409 -19.63 -7.63 -13.90
C ALA A 409 -18.85 -8.96 -13.98
N LEU A 410 -17.86 -9.19 -13.11
CA LEU A 410 -17.06 -10.44 -13.13
C LEU A 410 -17.87 -11.69 -12.80
N ASP A 411 -18.88 -11.58 -11.94
CA ASP A 411 -19.72 -12.71 -11.53
C ASP A 411 -20.80 -13.02 -12.59
N SER A 412 -21.09 -12.06 -13.47
CA SER A 412 -22.10 -12.15 -14.54
C SER A 412 -21.54 -12.55 -15.91
N LEU A 413 -20.23 -12.74 -16.06
CA LEU A 413 -19.63 -13.16 -17.33
C LEU A 413 -20.20 -14.53 -17.73
N ASP A 414 -20.88 -14.57 -18.88
CA ASP A 414 -21.50 -15.77 -19.42
C ASP A 414 -20.48 -16.61 -20.19
N TRP A 415 -20.39 -17.91 -19.87
CA TRP A 415 -19.40 -18.80 -20.45
C TRP A 415 -19.72 -19.20 -21.89
N VAL A 416 -20.99 -19.44 -22.21
CA VAL A 416 -21.41 -19.78 -23.59
C VAL A 416 -21.10 -18.60 -24.51
N VAL A 417 -21.47 -17.38 -24.10
CA VAL A 417 -21.16 -16.17 -24.86
C VAL A 417 -19.65 -15.96 -25.00
N LEU A 418 -18.86 -16.22 -23.94
CA LEU A 418 -17.41 -16.10 -23.99
C LEU A 418 -16.80 -17.01 -25.07
N PHE A 419 -17.24 -18.27 -25.14
CA PHE A 419 -16.74 -19.22 -26.13
C PHE A 419 -17.23 -18.90 -27.54
N GLY A 420 -18.47 -18.43 -27.71
CA GLY A 420 -18.93 -17.88 -28.99
C GLY A 420 -18.11 -16.68 -29.46
N LEU A 421 -17.63 -15.83 -28.55
CA LEU A 421 -16.69 -14.76 -28.87
C LEU A 421 -15.29 -15.31 -29.23
N PHE A 422 -14.82 -16.36 -28.57
CA PHE A 422 -13.56 -17.01 -28.95
C PHE A 422 -13.61 -17.55 -30.37
N ASP A 423 -14.72 -18.16 -30.77
CA ASP A 423 -14.91 -18.65 -32.14
C ASP A 423 -14.99 -17.50 -33.13
N LYS A 424 -15.74 -16.43 -32.81
CA LYS A 424 -15.81 -15.21 -33.65
C LYS A 424 -14.43 -14.61 -33.94
N TYR A 425 -13.51 -14.65 -32.98
CA TYR A 425 -12.15 -14.09 -33.10
C TYR A 425 -11.08 -15.14 -33.43
N ASN A 426 -11.48 -16.35 -33.84
CA ASN A 426 -10.59 -17.45 -34.23
C ASN A 426 -9.51 -17.78 -33.18
N PHE A 427 -9.91 -17.89 -31.91
CA PHE A 427 -8.99 -18.30 -30.86
C PHE A 427 -8.50 -19.76 -31.07
N PRO A 428 -7.20 -20.02 -30.87
CA PRO A 428 -6.63 -21.36 -30.92
C PRO A 428 -7.33 -22.35 -29.96
N GLU A 429 -7.46 -23.60 -30.41
CA GLU A 429 -8.13 -24.67 -29.65
C GLU A 429 -7.43 -24.96 -28.31
N ASN A 430 -6.10 -24.87 -28.25
CA ASN A 430 -5.33 -25.01 -27.00
C ASN A 430 -5.70 -23.95 -25.94
N ILE A 431 -5.87 -22.68 -26.33
CA ILE A 431 -6.27 -21.59 -25.44
C ILE A 431 -7.72 -21.80 -24.97
N LYS A 432 -8.63 -22.16 -25.90
CA LYS A 432 -10.02 -22.47 -25.58
C LYS A 432 -10.13 -23.63 -24.60
N SER A 433 -9.43 -24.75 -24.84
CA SER A 433 -9.42 -25.95 -23.99
C SER A 433 -8.90 -25.67 -22.58
N PHE A 434 -7.85 -24.84 -22.46
CA PHE A 434 -7.31 -24.45 -21.16
C PHE A 434 -8.30 -23.58 -20.37
N ILE A 435 -8.94 -22.60 -21.02
CA ILE A 435 -9.94 -21.75 -20.36
C ILE A 435 -11.18 -22.57 -19.99
N TYR A 436 -11.58 -23.52 -20.83
CA TYR A 436 -12.70 -24.42 -20.57
C TYR A 436 -12.46 -25.22 -19.30
N SER A 437 -11.32 -25.92 -19.23
CA SER A 437 -10.93 -26.67 -18.02
C SER A 437 -10.74 -25.79 -16.79
N TYR A 438 -10.29 -24.54 -16.95
CA TYR A 438 -10.20 -23.59 -15.85
C TYR A 438 -11.57 -23.18 -15.26
N LEU A 439 -12.62 -23.11 -16.09
CA LEU A 439 -13.98 -22.72 -15.68
C LEU A 439 -14.83 -23.92 -15.22
N SER A 440 -14.70 -25.07 -15.88
CA SER A 440 -15.55 -26.24 -15.65
C SER A 440 -15.37 -26.89 -14.27
N ASN A 441 -16.45 -27.49 -13.75
CA ASN A 441 -16.48 -28.21 -12.46
C ASN A 441 -15.92 -27.42 -11.27
N ARG A 442 -16.08 -26.10 -11.30
CA ARG A 442 -15.50 -25.23 -10.28
C ARG A 442 -16.43 -25.07 -9.08
N THR A 443 -15.86 -25.16 -7.88
CA THR A 443 -16.60 -24.89 -6.64
C THR A 443 -16.02 -23.72 -5.84
N VAL A 444 -16.89 -23.09 -5.07
CA VAL A 444 -16.57 -22.04 -4.10
C VAL A 444 -16.97 -22.50 -2.71
N SER A 445 -16.05 -22.37 -1.75
CA SER A 445 -16.26 -22.87 -0.40
C SER A 445 -16.07 -21.79 0.66
N PHE A 446 -16.97 -21.74 1.63
CA PHE A 446 -16.92 -20.87 2.79
C PHE A 446 -16.70 -21.71 4.06
N PRO A 447 -15.55 -21.58 4.75
CA PRO A 447 -15.29 -22.34 5.96
C PRO A 447 -16.07 -21.76 7.15
N VAL A 448 -16.85 -22.61 7.81
CA VAL A 448 -17.68 -22.29 8.99
C VAL A 448 -17.21 -23.09 10.19
N LEU A 449 -16.37 -22.49 11.05
CA LEU A 449 -15.84 -23.11 12.27
C LEU A 449 -15.20 -24.49 12.04
N ASN A 450 -15.98 -25.57 12.13
CA ASN A 450 -15.57 -26.97 11.94
C ASN A 450 -16.07 -27.61 10.63
N ASP A 451 -16.86 -26.89 9.84
CA ASP A 451 -17.50 -27.36 8.61
C ASP A 451 -17.13 -26.47 7.41
N VAL A 452 -17.40 -26.93 6.20
CA VAL A 452 -17.17 -26.20 4.95
C VAL A 452 -18.40 -26.28 4.07
N VAL A 453 -19.05 -25.14 3.89
CA VAL A 453 -20.17 -25.01 2.97
C VAL A 453 -19.62 -24.73 1.57
N SER A 454 -20.00 -25.54 0.58
CA SER A 454 -19.51 -25.42 -0.80
C SER A 454 -20.65 -25.30 -1.81
N LYS A 455 -20.41 -24.60 -2.92
CA LYS A 455 -21.35 -24.47 -4.03
C LYS A 455 -20.64 -24.52 -5.39
N GLY A 456 -21.27 -25.16 -6.38
CA GLY A 456 -20.82 -25.12 -7.78
C GLY A 456 -20.97 -23.74 -8.41
N VAL A 457 -20.10 -23.39 -9.35
CA VAL A 457 -20.16 -22.14 -10.10
C VAL A 457 -20.47 -22.47 -11.55
N CYS A 458 -21.50 -21.82 -12.10
CA CYS A 458 -21.92 -22.03 -13.49
C CYS A 458 -21.77 -20.77 -14.37
N ARG A 459 -21.22 -19.68 -13.83
CA ARG A 459 -20.95 -18.44 -14.56
C ARG A 459 -19.93 -17.58 -13.83
N GLY A 460 -19.42 -16.59 -14.54
CA GLY A 460 -18.50 -15.61 -14.00
C GLY A 460 -17.08 -16.13 -13.84
N CYS A 461 -16.21 -15.26 -13.34
CA CYS A 461 -14.82 -15.56 -13.03
C CYS A 461 -14.53 -15.32 -11.53
N PRO A 462 -13.56 -16.03 -10.91
CA PRO A 462 -13.26 -15.84 -9.50
C PRO A 462 -12.79 -14.41 -9.24
N GLN A 463 -13.46 -13.67 -8.35
CA GLN A 463 -13.00 -12.36 -7.89
C GLN A 463 -11.76 -12.51 -6.99
N GLY A 464 -10.59 -12.57 -7.61
CA GLY A 464 -9.30 -12.84 -6.96
C GLY A 464 -8.33 -13.62 -7.84
N SER A 465 -8.83 -14.22 -8.92
CA SER A 465 -8.00 -14.78 -10.00
C SER A 465 -7.20 -13.69 -10.71
N VAL A 466 -6.05 -14.10 -11.23
CA VAL A 466 -5.17 -13.24 -12.02
C VAL A 466 -5.60 -13.23 -13.48
N LEU A 467 -6.20 -14.31 -13.98
CA LEU A 467 -6.70 -14.45 -15.35
C LEU A 467 -8.04 -13.71 -15.56
N ALA A 468 -8.91 -13.70 -14.56
CA ALA A 468 -10.25 -13.11 -14.63
C ALA A 468 -10.32 -11.68 -15.23
N PRO A 469 -9.43 -10.73 -14.85
CA PRO A 469 -9.45 -9.39 -15.43
C PRO A 469 -9.12 -9.34 -16.93
N HIS A 470 -8.33 -10.28 -17.43
CA HIS A 470 -7.97 -10.36 -18.85
C HIS A 470 -9.14 -10.90 -19.68
N LEU A 471 -9.82 -11.94 -19.18
CA LEU A 471 -11.06 -12.45 -19.78
C LEU A 471 -12.14 -11.38 -19.82
N TRP A 472 -12.31 -10.61 -18.73
CA TRP A 472 -13.25 -9.49 -18.70
C TRP A 472 -12.93 -8.42 -19.73
N ASN A 473 -11.67 -8.01 -19.85
CA ASN A 473 -11.28 -6.98 -20.82
C ASN A 473 -11.54 -7.42 -22.26
N PHE A 474 -11.32 -8.70 -22.59
CA PHE A 474 -11.66 -9.27 -23.89
C PHE A 474 -13.17 -9.30 -24.11
N TYR A 475 -13.92 -9.86 -23.15
CA TYR A 475 -15.38 -9.98 -23.22
C TYR A 475 -16.08 -8.62 -23.37
N PHE A 476 -15.67 -7.64 -22.55
CA PHE A 476 -16.23 -6.30 -22.54
C PHE A 476 -15.79 -5.44 -23.74
N ASN A 477 -14.81 -5.91 -24.52
CA ASN A 477 -14.31 -5.19 -25.70
C ASN A 477 -15.41 -4.97 -26.74
N GLU A 478 -16.36 -5.90 -26.87
CA GLU A 478 -17.52 -5.79 -27.77
C GLU A 478 -18.34 -4.51 -27.58
N ILE A 479 -18.38 -3.97 -26.35
CA ILE A 479 -19.05 -2.70 -26.05
C ILE A 479 -18.23 -1.52 -26.56
N LEU A 480 -16.90 -1.58 -26.40
CA LEU A 480 -16.01 -0.51 -26.86
C LEU A 480 -15.91 -0.43 -28.38
N LEU A 481 -16.26 -1.49 -29.12
CA LEU A 481 -16.35 -1.46 -30.58
C LEU A 481 -17.49 -0.57 -31.10
N LEU A 482 -18.45 -0.17 -30.26
CA LEU A 482 -19.48 0.83 -30.61
C LEU A 482 -18.91 2.25 -30.75
N ASN A 483 -17.67 2.46 -30.30
CA ASN A 483 -17.02 3.76 -30.29
C ASN A 483 -16.76 4.28 -31.71
N ASN A 484 -17.12 5.53 -31.97
CA ASN A 484 -16.93 6.19 -33.25
C ASN A 484 -16.80 7.72 -33.05
N ASP A 485 -16.71 8.49 -34.13
CA ASP A 485 -16.53 9.95 -34.04
C ASP A 485 -17.69 10.67 -33.33
N ARG A 486 -18.90 10.11 -33.41
CA ARG A 486 -20.12 10.65 -32.77
C ARG A 486 -20.29 10.17 -31.33
N TRP A 487 -19.92 8.93 -31.05
CA TRP A 487 -20.10 8.25 -29.78
C TRP A 487 -18.75 7.93 -29.17
N PHE A 488 -18.37 8.71 -28.18
CA PHE A 488 -17.14 8.45 -27.46
C PHE A 488 -17.41 7.55 -26.25
N LEU A 489 -16.82 6.36 -26.26
CA LEU A 489 -16.84 5.41 -25.15
C LEU A 489 -15.43 5.23 -24.58
N GLN A 490 -15.39 5.10 -23.25
CA GLN A 490 -14.19 4.75 -22.53
C GLN A 490 -14.55 3.85 -21.35
N ALA A 491 -13.76 2.81 -21.11
CA ALA A 491 -13.93 1.93 -19.96
C ALA A 491 -12.69 1.88 -19.08
N TYR A 492 -12.91 1.69 -17.79
CA TYR A 492 -11.89 1.24 -16.86
C TYR A 492 -12.42 -0.02 -16.18
N ALA A 493 -12.07 -1.19 -16.70
CA ALA A 493 -12.70 -2.45 -16.33
C ALA A 493 -14.22 -2.40 -16.63
N ASP A 494 -15.06 -2.43 -15.59
CA ASP A 494 -16.53 -2.36 -15.64
C ASP A 494 -17.09 -0.93 -15.58
N ASP A 495 -16.28 0.06 -15.15
CA ASP A 495 -16.69 1.47 -15.09
C ASP A 495 -16.72 2.10 -16.51
N LEU A 496 -17.90 2.11 -17.15
CA LEU A 496 -18.11 2.68 -18.48
C LEU A 496 -18.49 4.16 -18.42
N ALA A 497 -17.77 4.99 -19.19
CA ALA A 497 -18.03 6.41 -19.35
C ALA A 497 -18.32 6.74 -20.82
N LEU A 498 -19.44 7.42 -21.05
CA LEU A 498 -19.93 7.83 -22.36
C LEU A 498 -19.86 9.35 -22.46
N VAL A 499 -19.27 9.87 -23.55
CA VAL A 499 -19.26 11.30 -23.85
C VAL A 499 -19.96 11.53 -25.18
N LEU A 500 -21.13 12.17 -25.12
CA LEU A 500 -21.91 12.52 -26.30
C LEU A 500 -22.09 14.03 -26.36
N SER A 501 -22.15 14.58 -27.56
CA SER A 501 -22.32 16.03 -27.76
C SER A 501 -23.37 16.34 -28.80
N ALA A 502 -24.07 17.47 -28.61
CA ALA A 502 -25.10 17.94 -29.54
C ALA A 502 -25.25 19.46 -29.47
N SER A 503 -25.72 20.06 -30.56
CA SER A 503 -25.87 21.52 -30.70
C SER A 503 -27.02 22.11 -29.86
N SER A 504 -28.02 21.30 -29.49
CA SER A 504 -29.19 21.72 -28.74
C SER A 504 -29.57 20.72 -27.63
N ARG A 505 -30.35 21.19 -26.65
CA ARG A 505 -30.86 20.35 -25.55
C ARG A 505 -31.70 19.16 -26.05
N LYS A 506 -32.65 19.40 -26.97
CA LYS A 506 -33.54 18.35 -27.49
C LYS A 506 -32.76 17.29 -28.26
N LEU A 507 -31.80 17.72 -29.08
CA LEU A 507 -30.93 16.82 -29.82
C LEU A 507 -30.03 16.01 -28.88
N LEU A 508 -29.53 16.62 -27.79
CA LEU A 508 -28.75 15.90 -26.79
C LEU A 508 -29.59 14.80 -26.11
N GLU A 509 -30.85 15.10 -25.75
CA GLU A 509 -31.77 14.10 -25.16
C GLU A 509 -32.01 12.93 -26.12
N SER A 510 -32.25 13.20 -27.41
CA SER A 510 -32.50 12.14 -28.41
C SER A 510 -31.24 11.33 -28.72
N VAL A 511 -30.08 11.98 -28.90
CA VAL A 511 -28.81 11.31 -29.22
C VAL A 511 -28.36 10.42 -28.06
N VAL A 512 -28.42 10.92 -26.83
CA VAL A 512 -28.02 10.14 -25.66
C VAL A 512 -28.99 8.98 -25.41
N SER A 513 -30.31 9.21 -25.50
CA SER A 513 -31.28 8.13 -25.24
C SER A 513 -31.21 7.04 -26.30
N ASN A 514 -31.12 7.41 -27.59
CA ASN A 514 -30.97 6.43 -28.69
C ASN A 514 -29.69 5.59 -28.50
N PHE A 515 -28.56 6.25 -28.17
CA PHE A 515 -27.33 5.51 -27.93
C PHE A 515 -27.42 4.58 -26.72
N LEU A 516 -28.09 4.99 -25.65
CA LEU A 516 -28.30 4.15 -24.47
C LEU A 516 -29.17 2.93 -24.77
N ASP A 517 -30.15 3.05 -25.66
CA ASP A 517 -30.95 1.92 -26.13
C ASP A 517 -30.09 0.95 -26.97
N VAL A 518 -29.26 1.46 -27.91
CA VAL A 518 -28.29 0.63 -28.65
C VAL A 518 -27.30 -0.09 -27.72
N LEU A 519 -26.79 0.63 -26.71
CA LEU A 519 -25.90 0.07 -25.69
C LEU A 519 -26.60 -1.03 -24.89
N PHE A 520 -27.88 -0.83 -24.54
CA PHE A 520 -28.68 -1.82 -23.84
C PHE A 520 -28.80 -3.11 -24.66
N GLU A 521 -29.18 -3.02 -25.93
CA GLU A 521 -29.28 -4.19 -26.83
C GLU A 521 -27.95 -4.94 -26.94
N LYS A 522 -26.84 -4.21 -27.12
CA LYS A 522 -25.52 -4.83 -27.20
C LYS A 522 -25.11 -5.51 -25.88
N LEU A 523 -25.48 -4.96 -24.72
CA LEU A 523 -25.22 -5.57 -23.42
C LEU A 523 -26.09 -6.81 -23.19
N MET A 524 -27.34 -6.81 -23.67
CA MET A 524 -28.20 -7.99 -23.63
C MET A 524 -27.65 -9.14 -24.48
N ASN A 525 -27.07 -8.86 -25.64
CA ASN A 525 -26.35 -9.87 -26.44
C ASN A 525 -25.14 -10.47 -25.71
N LEU A 526 -24.60 -9.76 -24.71
CA LEU A 526 -23.55 -10.24 -23.83
C LEU A 526 -24.10 -10.77 -22.50
N ASN A 527 -25.41 -10.98 -22.35
CA ASN A 527 -26.04 -11.37 -21.09
C ASN A 527 -25.64 -10.47 -19.88
N LEU A 528 -25.31 -9.20 -20.12
CA LEU A 528 -24.91 -8.23 -19.10
C LEU A 528 -26.05 -7.28 -18.74
N ILE A 529 -26.21 -7.01 -17.43
CA ILE A 529 -27.32 -6.19 -16.91
C ILE A 529 -26.81 -4.83 -16.42
N ILE A 530 -27.43 -3.76 -16.90
CA ILE A 530 -27.16 -2.38 -16.46
C ILE A 530 -27.75 -2.15 -15.05
N ALA A 531 -26.94 -1.57 -14.15
CA ALA A 531 -27.40 -1.05 -12.86
C ALA A 531 -28.01 0.35 -13.06
N SER A 532 -29.24 0.40 -13.58
CA SER A 532 -29.94 1.66 -13.91
C SER A 532 -29.99 2.64 -12.72
N GLU A 533 -30.15 2.14 -11.49
CA GLU A 533 -30.22 2.92 -10.25
C GLU A 533 -28.90 3.62 -9.86
N LYS A 534 -27.78 3.17 -10.41
CA LYS A 534 -26.45 3.76 -10.18
C LYS A 534 -25.93 4.53 -11.39
N THR A 535 -26.60 4.40 -12.53
CA THR A 535 -26.24 5.12 -13.75
C THR A 535 -26.57 6.60 -13.54
N LEU A 536 -25.60 7.47 -13.80
CA LEU A 536 -25.69 8.90 -13.52
C LEU A 536 -25.19 9.69 -14.72
N ALA A 537 -25.82 10.84 -14.96
CA ALA A 537 -25.44 11.74 -16.04
C ALA A 537 -25.03 13.13 -15.51
N VAL A 538 -24.02 13.75 -16.12
CA VAL A 538 -23.63 15.14 -15.91
C VAL A 538 -23.63 15.86 -17.25
N VAL A 539 -24.21 17.06 -17.28
CA VAL A 539 -24.33 17.85 -18.51
C VAL A 539 -23.46 19.09 -18.44
N PHE A 540 -22.59 19.25 -19.43
CA PHE A 540 -21.73 20.42 -19.61
C PHE A 540 -22.33 21.33 -20.67
N ARG A 541 -22.43 22.62 -20.34
CA ARG A 541 -22.97 23.64 -21.26
C ARG A 541 -21.93 23.99 -22.31
N GLY A 542 -22.29 24.00 -23.58
CA GLY A 542 -21.37 24.39 -24.66
C GLY A 542 -20.88 25.83 -24.53
N THR A 543 -19.63 26.07 -24.92
CA THR A 543 -19.05 27.41 -25.04
C THR A 543 -19.53 28.06 -26.33
N GLN A 544 -20.83 28.34 -26.41
CA GLN A 544 -21.43 28.95 -27.61
C GLN A 544 -20.99 30.41 -27.77
N ASN A 545 -20.92 30.85 -29.03
CA ASN A 545 -20.58 32.21 -29.47
C ASN A 545 -21.31 33.28 -28.62
N LYS A 546 -20.61 34.33 -28.18
CA LYS A 546 -21.16 35.41 -27.31
C LYS A 546 -22.50 35.97 -27.84
N ASN A 547 -22.69 35.97 -29.16
CA ASN A 547 -23.92 36.40 -29.83
C ASN A 547 -25.15 35.51 -29.56
N LYS A 548 -24.98 34.18 -29.40
CA LYS A 548 -26.09 33.27 -29.05
C LYS A 548 -26.44 33.32 -27.57
N GLN A 549 -25.47 33.67 -26.71
CA GLN A 549 -25.73 33.93 -25.27
C GLN A 549 -26.57 35.19 -25.08
N LYS A 550 -26.29 36.28 -25.81
CA LYS A 550 -27.08 37.53 -25.80
C LYS A 550 -28.54 37.33 -26.23
N ARG A 551 -28.85 36.32 -27.04
CA ARG A 551 -30.21 36.00 -27.52
C ARG A 551 -30.99 35.03 -26.61
N GLY A 552 -30.46 34.64 -25.44
CA GLY A 552 -31.13 33.70 -24.52
C GLY A 552 -31.20 32.24 -25.00
N LEU A 553 -30.69 31.94 -26.20
CA LEU A 553 -30.67 30.60 -26.81
C LEU A 553 -29.60 29.67 -26.21
N ALA A 554 -28.69 30.20 -25.40
CA ALA A 554 -27.61 29.44 -24.75
C ALA A 554 -27.96 28.91 -23.34
N THR A 555 -29.12 29.29 -22.80
CA THR A 555 -29.59 28.89 -21.47
C THR A 555 -30.41 27.60 -21.54
N LEU A 556 -29.96 26.55 -20.84
CA LEU A 556 -30.80 25.37 -20.60
C LEU A 556 -31.91 25.77 -19.63
N GLN A 557 -33.12 26.04 -20.13
CA GLN A 557 -34.30 26.36 -19.32
C GLN A 557 -34.63 25.25 -18.31
N ARG A 558 -34.35 24.00 -18.69
CA ARG A 558 -34.41 22.82 -17.81
C ARG A 558 -33.24 21.87 -18.10
N PRO A 559 -32.81 21.06 -17.13
CA PRO A 559 -31.83 20.00 -17.39
C PRO A 559 -32.35 19.01 -18.43
N PRO A 560 -31.46 18.44 -19.28
CA PRO A 560 -31.82 17.35 -20.17
C PRO A 560 -32.31 16.11 -19.40
N ILE A 561 -33.32 15.45 -19.95
CA ILE A 561 -33.85 14.17 -19.46
C ILE A 561 -33.39 13.08 -20.41
N PHE A 562 -32.57 12.16 -19.90
CA PHE A 562 -32.12 10.98 -20.65
C PHE A 562 -32.96 9.77 -20.26
N LYS A 563 -33.27 8.92 -21.24
CA LYS A 563 -34.03 7.70 -21.02
C LYS A 563 -33.23 6.49 -21.50
N ILE A 564 -33.43 5.36 -20.82
CA ILE A 564 -32.98 4.03 -21.25
C ILE A 564 -34.19 3.11 -21.14
N GLN A 565 -34.62 2.51 -22.25
CA GLN A 565 -35.87 1.72 -22.32
C GLN A 565 -37.07 2.43 -21.66
N GLY A 566 -37.23 3.73 -21.91
CA GLY A 566 -38.30 4.55 -21.32
C GLY A 566 -38.10 4.97 -19.86
N ARG A 567 -37.13 4.39 -19.12
CA ARG A 567 -36.81 4.78 -17.73
C ARG A 567 -35.87 5.98 -17.70
N THR A 568 -36.16 6.95 -16.84
CA THR A 568 -35.37 8.17 -16.74
C THR A 568 -34.08 7.95 -15.95
N ILE A 569 -32.96 8.46 -16.46
CA ILE A 569 -31.67 8.47 -15.77
C ILE A 569 -31.53 9.76 -14.97
N ARG A 570 -30.96 9.63 -13.76
CA ARG A 570 -30.74 10.78 -12.88
C ARG A 570 -29.60 11.67 -13.40
N THR A 571 -29.93 12.89 -13.77
CA THR A 571 -28.97 13.97 -14.06
C THR A 571 -28.54 14.66 -12.76
N VAL A 572 -27.23 14.85 -12.58
CA VAL A 572 -26.62 15.48 -11.40
C VAL A 572 -25.62 16.56 -11.80
N ASP A 573 -25.31 17.48 -10.88
CA ASP A 573 -24.33 18.56 -11.13
C ASP A 573 -22.88 18.10 -11.01
N SER A 574 -22.64 16.99 -10.32
CA SER A 574 -21.31 16.41 -10.20
C SER A 574 -21.37 14.90 -10.05
N LEU A 575 -20.40 14.22 -10.65
CA LEU A 575 -20.30 12.76 -10.70
C LEU A 575 -18.94 12.32 -10.17
N LYS A 576 -18.91 11.25 -9.39
CA LYS A 576 -17.65 10.61 -8.98
C LYS A 576 -17.28 9.51 -9.99
N TYR A 577 -16.18 9.69 -10.70
CA TYR A 577 -15.62 8.72 -11.64
C TYR A 577 -14.18 8.38 -11.25
N LEU A 578 -13.87 7.07 -11.10
CA LEU A 578 -12.55 6.54 -10.71
C LEU A 578 -11.91 7.22 -9.48
N GLY A 579 -12.74 7.67 -8.52
CA GLY A 579 -12.26 8.32 -7.29
C GLY A 579 -12.20 9.85 -7.32
N ILE A 580 -12.35 10.46 -8.49
CA ILE A 580 -12.33 11.92 -8.70
C ILE A 580 -13.77 12.41 -8.92
N VAL A 581 -14.11 13.61 -8.43
CA VAL A 581 -15.44 14.19 -8.62
C VAL A 581 -15.37 15.23 -9.73
N ILE A 582 -16.08 15.00 -10.82
CA ILE A 582 -16.16 15.89 -11.98
C ILE A 582 -17.46 16.69 -11.86
N ASP A 583 -17.37 18.01 -11.70
CA ASP A 583 -18.50 18.92 -11.71
C ASP A 583 -18.80 19.46 -13.12
N ASN A 584 -20.05 19.84 -13.37
CA ASN A 584 -20.54 20.38 -14.64
C ASN A 584 -19.86 21.68 -15.11
N LEU A 585 -19.10 22.36 -14.23
CA LEU A 585 -18.32 23.55 -14.55
C LEU A 585 -16.83 23.25 -14.80
N LEU A 586 -16.37 22.03 -14.49
CA LEU A 586 -14.96 21.61 -14.52
C LEU A 586 -14.05 22.48 -13.65
N ASN A 587 -14.57 23.02 -12.55
CA ASN A 587 -13.81 23.89 -11.64
C ASN A 587 -13.28 23.15 -10.38
N TRP A 588 -13.64 21.89 -10.19
CA TRP A 588 -13.21 21.01 -9.09
C TRP A 588 -13.71 21.41 -7.70
N ASN A 589 -14.65 22.34 -7.58
CA ASN A 589 -15.19 22.77 -6.28
C ASN A 589 -15.88 21.61 -5.54
N SER A 590 -16.69 20.82 -6.24
CA SER A 590 -17.34 19.63 -5.68
C SER A 590 -16.31 18.59 -5.23
N HIS A 591 -15.18 18.47 -5.93
CA HIS A 591 -14.08 17.61 -5.53
C HIS A 591 -13.40 18.08 -4.24
N ILE A 592 -13.12 19.38 -4.10
CA ILE A 592 -12.51 19.94 -2.88
C ILE A 592 -13.44 19.74 -1.66
N ILE A 593 -14.75 19.92 -1.82
CA ILE A 593 -15.74 19.63 -0.75
C ILE A 593 -15.72 18.14 -0.37
N TYR A 594 -15.60 17.25 -1.36
CA TYR A 594 -15.43 15.82 -1.10
C TYR A 594 -14.14 15.52 -0.31
N LEU A 595 -13.02 16.15 -0.65
CA LEU A 595 -11.75 16.01 0.07
C LEU A 595 -11.88 16.47 1.54
N GLN A 596 -12.62 17.53 1.81
CA GLN A 596 -12.91 17.99 3.18
C GLN A 596 -13.58 16.89 4.01
N LYS A 597 -14.67 16.31 3.50
CA LYS A 597 -15.37 15.18 4.16
C LYS A 597 -14.42 13.98 4.36
N LYS A 598 -13.56 13.71 3.37
CA LYS A 598 -12.59 12.61 3.41
C LYS A 598 -11.57 12.78 4.54
N VAL A 599 -10.99 13.97 4.72
CA VAL A 599 -10.05 14.24 5.83
C VAL A 599 -10.70 14.04 7.19
N TYR A 600 -11.89 14.58 7.40
CA TYR A 600 -12.59 14.43 8.68
C TYR A 600 -12.80 12.95 9.02
N ASN A 601 -13.19 12.13 8.05
CA ASN A 601 -13.34 10.69 8.25
C ASN A 601 -12.03 9.98 8.58
N LEU A 602 -10.92 10.37 7.96
CA LEU A 602 -9.60 9.80 8.23
C LEU A 602 -9.07 10.16 9.62
N ILE A 603 -9.39 11.37 10.13
CA ILE A 603 -8.79 11.93 11.35
C ILE A 603 -9.71 11.79 12.57
N ARG A 604 -11.01 11.52 12.39
CA ARG A 604 -12.00 11.44 13.48
C ARG A 604 -11.54 10.63 14.70
N ASN A 605 -10.83 9.52 14.45
CA ASN A 605 -10.35 8.62 15.49
C ASN A 605 -8.96 8.96 16.05
N PHE A 606 -8.28 10.01 15.58
CA PHE A 606 -6.95 10.35 16.09
C PHE A 606 -6.98 10.78 17.56
N ASN A 607 -8.10 11.36 18.01
CA ASN A 607 -8.32 11.73 19.41
C ASN A 607 -8.26 10.52 20.36
N SER A 608 -8.51 9.30 19.86
CA SER A 608 -8.45 8.11 20.71
C SER A 608 -7.03 7.57 20.87
N VAL A 609 -6.05 8.03 20.09
CA VAL A 609 -4.65 7.56 20.15
C VAL A 609 -3.65 8.66 20.49
N SER A 610 -4.07 9.93 20.41
CA SER A 610 -3.22 11.07 20.69
C SER A 610 -4.04 12.23 21.25
N GLY A 611 -3.53 12.81 22.34
CA GLY A 611 -4.04 14.04 22.95
C GLY A 611 -2.95 15.12 23.05
N PRO A 612 -3.28 16.29 23.62
CA PRO A 612 -2.33 17.42 23.71
C PRO A 612 -1.03 17.06 24.45
N ASN A 613 -1.12 16.29 25.54
CA ASN A 613 0.02 15.97 26.41
C ASN A 613 0.33 14.45 26.45
N TRP A 614 -0.33 13.63 25.63
CA TRP A 614 -0.15 12.17 25.68
C TRP A 614 -0.29 11.50 24.31
N GLY A 615 0.09 10.22 24.23
CA GLY A 615 -0.19 9.34 23.10
C GLY A 615 0.87 9.36 22.01
N THR A 616 0.45 9.02 20.79
CA THR A 616 1.35 8.88 19.64
C THR A 616 2.21 10.14 19.42
N GLY A 617 3.53 9.96 19.29
CA GLY A 617 4.48 11.05 19.05
C GLY A 617 4.37 11.69 17.66
N VAL A 618 4.84 12.94 17.56
CA VAL A 618 4.80 13.75 16.32
C VAL A 618 5.42 13.03 15.11
N PRO A 619 6.60 12.37 15.20
CA PRO A 619 7.20 11.70 14.04
C PRO A 619 6.31 10.60 13.45
N LEU A 620 5.65 9.83 14.31
CA LEU A 620 4.76 8.75 13.89
C LEU A 620 3.45 9.29 13.30
N LEU A 621 2.88 10.35 13.86
CA LEU A 621 1.72 11.02 13.28
C LEU A 621 2.05 11.66 11.91
N LYS A 622 3.22 12.29 11.79
CA LYS A 622 3.74 12.82 10.51
C LYS A 622 3.95 11.70 9.49
N HIS A 623 4.45 10.54 9.93
CA HIS A 623 4.55 9.33 9.07
C HIS A 623 3.16 8.88 8.59
N TRP A 624 2.15 8.79 9.46
CA TRP A 624 0.77 8.44 9.05
C TRP A 624 0.16 9.47 8.11
N TYR A 625 0.43 10.74 8.32
CA TYR A 625 0.00 11.79 7.39
C TYR A 625 0.62 11.60 6.01
N SER A 626 1.95 11.49 5.94
CA SER A 626 2.69 11.43 4.68
C SER A 626 2.48 10.11 3.92
N SER A 627 2.22 9.00 4.63
CA SER A 627 2.03 7.67 4.02
C SER A 627 0.57 7.31 3.73
N VAL A 628 -0.41 7.93 4.41
CA VAL A 628 -1.83 7.57 4.26
C VAL A 628 -2.70 8.77 3.93
N ILE A 629 -2.67 9.83 4.74
CA ILE A 629 -3.62 10.95 4.61
C ILE A 629 -3.32 11.76 3.35
N GLN A 630 -2.11 12.30 3.21
CA GLN A 630 -1.73 13.14 2.08
C GLN A 630 -1.86 12.41 0.73
N PRO A 631 -1.37 11.16 0.54
CA PRO A 631 -1.61 10.42 -0.70
C PRO A 631 -3.09 10.16 -0.97
N SER A 632 -3.90 9.92 0.07
CA SER A 632 -5.35 9.73 -0.10
C SER A 632 -6.06 11.01 -0.56
N LEU A 633 -5.57 12.19 -0.18
CA LEU A 633 -6.16 13.47 -0.59
C LEU A 633 -5.70 13.92 -1.96
N LEU A 634 -4.43 13.67 -2.28
CA LEU A 634 -3.81 14.06 -3.54
C LEU A 634 -4.03 13.03 -4.66
N PHE A 635 -4.79 11.97 -4.40
CA PHE A 635 -5.20 11.02 -5.43
C PHE A 635 -5.91 11.76 -6.57
N GLY A 636 -5.43 11.60 -7.80
CA GLY A 636 -6.00 12.29 -8.95
C GLY A 636 -5.53 13.72 -9.15
N ALA A 637 -4.61 14.24 -8.31
CA ALA A 637 -4.09 15.61 -8.44
C ALA A 637 -3.39 15.84 -9.78
N ALA A 638 -2.94 14.78 -10.46
CA ALA A 638 -2.53 14.79 -11.85
C ALA A 638 -3.55 15.46 -12.81
N VAL A 639 -4.86 15.44 -12.47
CA VAL A 639 -5.94 16.00 -13.29
C VAL A 639 -6.46 17.32 -12.72
N TRP A 640 -6.81 17.35 -11.44
CA TRP A 640 -7.46 18.52 -10.81
C TRP A 640 -6.46 19.53 -10.21
N GLY A 641 -5.17 19.18 -10.15
CA GLY A 641 -4.14 19.94 -9.43
C GLY A 641 -3.54 21.13 -10.17
N GLY A 642 -3.98 21.44 -11.39
CA GLY A 642 -3.28 22.39 -12.26
C GLY A 642 -3.27 23.84 -11.79
N SER A 643 -4.43 24.46 -11.67
CA SER A 643 -4.55 25.85 -11.23
C SER A 643 -5.72 26.00 -10.25
N PHE A 644 -5.51 26.83 -9.23
CA PHE A 644 -6.46 27.04 -8.14
C PHE A 644 -6.79 28.52 -7.98
N THR A 645 -8.05 28.81 -7.70
CA THR A 645 -8.45 30.16 -7.25
C THR A 645 -8.03 30.37 -5.79
N GLN A 646 -7.92 31.64 -5.37
CA GLN A 646 -7.59 31.97 -3.97
C GLN A 646 -8.56 31.32 -2.97
N GLN A 647 -9.86 31.27 -3.30
CA GLN A 647 -10.86 30.60 -2.47
C GLN A 647 -10.62 29.08 -2.36
N GLN A 648 -10.19 28.43 -3.43
CA GLN A 648 -9.87 27.00 -3.43
C GLN A 648 -8.62 26.71 -2.59
N ILE A 649 -7.60 27.57 -2.70
CA ILE A 649 -6.40 27.51 -1.86
C ILE A 649 -6.79 27.59 -0.38
N LEU A 650 -7.61 28.58 0.02
CA LEU A 650 -8.08 28.72 1.40
C LEU A 650 -8.85 27.50 1.92
N LYS A 651 -9.69 26.88 1.06
CA LYS A 651 -10.38 25.63 1.38
C LYS A 651 -9.39 24.48 1.60
N LEU A 652 -8.42 24.30 0.70
CA LEU A 652 -7.37 23.27 0.84
C LEU A 652 -6.52 23.47 2.11
N HIS A 653 -6.24 24.72 2.49
CA HIS A 653 -5.59 25.03 3.78
C HIS A 653 -6.44 24.58 4.97
N THR A 654 -7.74 24.86 4.95
CA THR A 654 -8.67 24.43 6.00
C THR A 654 -8.72 22.91 6.12
N ILE A 655 -8.72 22.21 4.98
CA ILE A 655 -8.67 20.74 4.90
C ILE A 655 -7.39 20.21 5.54
N GLN A 656 -6.22 20.78 5.19
CA GLN A 656 -4.93 20.34 5.74
C GLN A 656 -4.79 20.66 7.24
N ARG A 657 -5.29 21.83 7.67
CA ARG A 657 -5.18 22.35 9.04
C ARG A 657 -5.63 21.35 10.10
N VAL A 658 -6.72 20.62 9.85
CA VAL A 658 -7.26 19.62 10.79
C VAL A 658 -6.22 18.54 11.10
N ALA A 659 -5.41 18.15 10.11
CA ALA A 659 -4.31 17.20 10.31
C ALA A 659 -3.12 17.83 11.02
N LEU A 660 -2.70 19.02 10.59
CA LEU A 660 -1.52 19.70 11.14
C LEU A 660 -1.66 19.98 12.64
N LEU A 661 -2.83 20.43 13.08
CA LEU A 661 -3.11 20.64 14.50
C LEU A 661 -3.04 19.34 15.32
N LYS A 662 -3.46 18.21 14.75
CA LYS A 662 -3.38 16.90 15.42
C LYS A 662 -1.95 16.37 15.50
N ILE A 663 -1.16 16.61 14.47
CA ILE A 663 0.25 16.18 14.41
C ILE A 663 1.10 17.03 15.34
N SER A 664 0.98 18.37 15.24
CA SER A 664 1.76 19.32 16.05
C SER A 664 1.33 19.37 17.52
N LYS A 665 0.07 19.03 17.81
CA LYS A 665 -0.55 19.25 19.14
C LYS A 665 -0.56 20.73 19.56
N ALA A 666 -0.44 21.65 18.60
CA ALA A 666 -0.45 23.08 18.83
C ALA A 666 -1.85 23.60 19.19
N TYR A 667 -1.91 24.83 19.73
CA TYR A 667 -3.15 25.53 20.00
C TYR A 667 -3.96 25.76 18.72
N ARG A 668 -5.29 25.80 18.86
CA ARG A 668 -6.22 26.03 17.73
C ARG A 668 -6.04 27.39 17.06
N THR A 669 -5.39 28.34 17.72
CA THR A 669 -5.09 29.68 17.22
C THR A 669 -3.83 29.73 16.33
N CYS A 670 -2.98 28.69 16.36
CA CYS A 670 -1.72 28.68 15.62
C CYS A 670 -1.93 28.82 14.09
N PRO A 671 -1.27 29.76 13.39
CA PRO A 671 -1.43 29.94 11.94
C PRO A 671 -1.10 28.69 11.12
N THR A 672 -1.93 28.34 10.12
CA THR A 672 -1.74 27.14 9.29
C THR A 672 -0.42 27.15 8.53
N ASN A 673 -0.03 28.31 8.00
CA ASN A 673 1.23 28.44 7.26
C ASN A 673 2.43 28.17 8.17
N ALA A 674 2.40 28.62 9.43
CA ALA A 674 3.46 28.35 10.39
C ALA A 674 3.55 26.85 10.71
N LEU A 675 2.40 26.18 10.89
CA LEU A 675 2.36 24.73 11.10
C LEU A 675 2.97 23.93 9.93
N ASN A 676 2.78 24.40 8.70
CA ASN A 676 3.40 23.79 7.52
C ASN A 676 4.93 23.84 7.61
N VAL A 677 5.49 25.00 7.97
CA VAL A 677 6.95 25.19 8.09
C VAL A 677 7.50 24.36 9.25
N PHE A 678 6.92 24.48 10.45
CA PHE A 678 7.39 23.75 11.64
C PHE A 678 7.34 22.24 11.48
N LEU A 679 6.32 21.71 10.79
CA LEU A 679 6.22 20.28 10.55
C LEU A 679 7.00 19.84 9.31
N GLY A 680 7.53 20.74 8.48
CA GLY A 680 8.10 20.43 7.17
C GLY A 680 7.10 19.72 6.27
N ILE A 681 5.87 20.23 6.23
CA ILE A 681 4.77 19.71 5.41
C ILE A 681 4.32 20.83 4.48
N PRO A 682 4.56 20.73 3.17
CA PRO A 682 4.15 21.77 2.23
C PRO A 682 2.61 21.90 2.13
N PRO A 683 2.08 23.08 1.77
CA PRO A 683 0.65 23.28 1.54
C PRO A 683 0.08 22.32 0.50
N LEU A 684 -1.13 21.80 0.72
CA LEU A 684 -1.75 20.81 -0.19
C LEU A 684 -1.83 21.29 -1.65
N HIS A 685 -2.14 22.55 -1.89
CA HIS A 685 -2.27 23.10 -3.25
C HIS A 685 -0.93 23.14 -3.99
N VAL A 686 0.18 23.42 -3.29
CA VAL A 686 1.54 23.40 -3.86
C VAL A 686 1.91 21.97 -4.27
N VAL A 687 1.65 20.99 -3.40
CA VAL A 687 1.91 19.58 -3.74
C VAL A 687 1.00 19.10 -4.87
N ALA A 688 -0.28 19.47 -4.88
CA ALA A 688 -1.20 19.11 -5.96
C ALA A 688 -0.70 19.63 -7.32
N ASN A 689 -0.24 20.89 -7.37
CA ASN A 689 0.36 21.48 -8.57
C ASN A 689 1.63 20.72 -8.98
N SER A 690 2.52 20.38 -8.04
CA SER A 690 3.72 19.60 -8.35
C SER A 690 3.39 18.23 -9.01
N LEU A 691 2.32 17.57 -8.56
CA LEU A 691 1.87 16.30 -9.11
C LEU A 691 1.25 16.46 -10.51
N TYR A 692 0.49 17.54 -10.71
CA TYR A 692 -0.04 17.94 -12.02
C TYR A 692 1.09 18.16 -13.03
N LYS A 693 2.06 19.03 -12.71
CA LYS A 693 3.24 19.32 -13.55
C LYS A 693 3.98 18.04 -13.93
N LYS A 694 4.28 17.20 -12.93
CA LYS A 694 4.99 15.93 -13.14
C LYS A 694 4.25 14.98 -14.09
N PHE A 695 2.93 14.86 -13.94
CA PHE A 695 2.10 14.02 -14.81
C PHE A 695 2.09 14.53 -16.25
N HIS A 696 1.89 15.83 -16.43
CA HIS A 696 1.83 16.44 -17.76
C HIS A 696 3.18 16.40 -18.51
N ILE A 697 4.30 16.56 -17.80
CA ILE A 697 5.63 16.47 -18.41
C ILE A 697 5.96 15.01 -18.77
N TRP A 698 5.86 14.07 -17.81
CA TRP A 698 6.35 12.69 -18.03
C TRP A 698 5.45 11.85 -18.95
N LEU A 699 4.14 11.87 -18.68
CA LEU A 699 3.18 10.99 -19.35
C LEU A 699 2.53 11.64 -20.57
N LYS A 700 2.20 12.94 -20.50
CA LYS A 700 1.58 13.65 -21.64
C LYS A 700 2.58 14.21 -22.63
N ARG A 701 3.85 14.32 -22.26
CA ARG A 701 4.88 14.94 -23.12
C ARG A 701 4.46 16.34 -23.58
N ASN A 702 3.75 17.06 -22.71
CA ASN A 702 3.28 18.41 -23.00
C ASN A 702 4.27 19.45 -22.49
N SER A 703 4.73 20.33 -23.38
CA SER A 703 5.57 21.49 -23.10
C SER A 703 4.77 22.66 -22.52
N ILE A 704 3.91 22.39 -21.53
CA ILE A 704 3.21 23.46 -20.78
C ILE A 704 4.22 24.38 -20.06
N HIS A 705 5.48 23.97 -20.01
CA HIS A 705 6.54 24.58 -19.25
C HIS A 705 7.83 24.61 -20.07
N ASP A 706 8.31 25.80 -20.40
CA ASP A 706 9.48 26.04 -21.27
C ASP A 706 10.82 25.62 -20.65
N PHE A 707 10.82 25.15 -19.41
CA PHE A 707 12.03 24.92 -18.62
C PHE A 707 12.59 23.49 -18.68
N ILE A 708 11.91 22.54 -19.33
CA ILE A 708 12.43 21.18 -19.60
C ILE A 708 12.16 20.81 -21.06
N GLU A 709 13.22 20.51 -21.79
CA GLU A 709 13.15 19.88 -23.11
C GLU A 709 12.65 18.44 -22.98
N ILE A 710 11.47 18.17 -23.52
CA ILE A 710 10.75 16.90 -23.36
C ILE A 710 11.41 15.77 -24.16
N GLU A 711 12.02 16.11 -25.28
CA GLU A 711 12.79 15.22 -26.15
C GLU A 711 13.99 14.62 -25.42
N ASN A 712 14.55 15.35 -24.46
CA ASN A 712 15.66 14.86 -23.63
C ASN A 712 15.22 13.86 -22.56
N LEU A 713 13.93 13.68 -22.29
CA LEU A 713 13.45 12.80 -21.21
C LEU A 713 13.30 11.35 -21.69
N ASP A 714 13.80 10.39 -20.90
CA ASP A 714 13.52 8.97 -21.08
C ASP A 714 12.01 8.69 -20.96
N TYR A 715 11.52 7.56 -21.44
CA TYR A 715 10.10 7.20 -21.38
C TYR A 715 9.86 5.76 -20.96
N PHE A 716 8.62 5.48 -20.54
CA PHE A 716 8.23 4.13 -20.14
C PHE A 716 7.65 3.34 -21.31
N ILE A 717 8.18 2.14 -21.52
CA ILE A 717 7.71 1.18 -22.52
C ILE A 717 6.88 0.06 -21.90
N ARG A 718 6.06 -0.60 -22.72
CA ARG A 718 5.28 -1.77 -22.33
C ARG A 718 6.21 -2.98 -22.34
N ILE A 719 6.44 -3.55 -21.16
CA ILE A 719 7.38 -4.66 -20.97
C ILE A 719 6.76 -5.98 -21.41
N ASN A 720 5.43 -6.08 -21.40
CA ASN A 720 4.75 -7.31 -21.80
C ASN A 720 4.95 -7.66 -23.28
N ASN A 721 5.32 -6.69 -24.13
CA ASN A 721 5.56 -6.90 -25.56
C ASN A 721 7.01 -7.29 -25.88
N ILE A 722 7.90 -7.34 -24.88
CA ILE A 722 9.31 -7.69 -25.04
C ILE A 722 9.47 -9.14 -24.56
N GLU A 723 10.05 -10.01 -25.38
CA GLU A 723 10.30 -11.40 -24.98
C GLU A 723 11.18 -11.46 -23.74
N LEU A 724 10.97 -12.47 -22.88
CA LEU A 724 11.70 -12.58 -21.61
C LEU A 724 13.22 -12.64 -21.77
N LYS A 725 13.71 -13.28 -22.85
CA LYS A 725 15.15 -13.40 -23.14
C LYS A 725 15.85 -12.05 -23.32
N TYR A 726 15.14 -11.02 -23.79
CA TYR A 726 15.66 -9.65 -23.90
C TYR A 726 15.46 -8.83 -22.61
N ARG A 727 14.61 -9.29 -21.69
CA ARG A 727 14.29 -8.58 -20.43
C ARG A 727 15.17 -9.02 -19.26
N VAL A 728 15.51 -10.30 -19.19
CA VAL A 728 16.35 -10.88 -18.14
C VAL A 728 17.69 -11.21 -18.74
N ILE A 729 18.71 -10.53 -18.24
CA ILE A 729 20.08 -10.72 -18.70
C ILE A 729 20.88 -11.39 -17.60
N GLU A 730 21.29 -12.62 -17.85
CA GLU A 730 22.24 -13.36 -17.02
C GLU A 730 23.50 -13.62 -17.86
N PHE A 731 24.49 -12.75 -17.70
CA PHE A 731 25.83 -12.95 -18.28
C PHE A 731 26.70 -13.78 -17.32
N PRO A 732 27.62 -14.60 -17.86
CA PRO A 732 28.70 -15.15 -17.06
C PRO A 732 29.52 -14.01 -16.44
N GLU A 733 30.06 -14.25 -15.25
CA GLU A 733 30.95 -13.29 -14.59
C GLU A 733 32.17 -13.01 -15.48
N THR A 734 32.75 -14.07 -16.04
CA THR A 734 33.84 -13.99 -17.01
C THR A 734 33.66 -15.03 -18.11
N ILE A 735 34.13 -14.71 -19.32
CA ILE A 735 34.28 -15.65 -20.41
C ILE A 735 35.72 -16.13 -20.54
N HIS A 736 35.89 -17.38 -20.99
CA HIS A 736 37.20 -17.96 -21.28
C HIS A 736 37.76 -17.42 -22.60
N ASN A 737 39.09 -17.24 -22.66
CA ASN A 737 39.81 -16.70 -23.82
C ASN A 737 39.26 -15.34 -24.26
N ALA A 738 39.11 -14.41 -23.31
CA ALA A 738 38.81 -13.03 -23.64
C ALA A 738 40.04 -12.38 -24.28
N ASP A 739 39.83 -11.68 -25.39
CA ASP A 739 40.86 -10.92 -26.10
C ASP A 739 41.24 -9.65 -25.31
N TYR A 740 40.27 -9.08 -24.58
CA TYR A 740 40.47 -7.84 -23.81
C TYR A 740 39.81 -7.88 -22.44
N ILE A 741 40.42 -7.15 -21.51
CA ILE A 741 39.86 -6.82 -20.20
C ILE A 741 39.44 -5.35 -20.23
N ILE A 742 38.21 -5.08 -19.82
CA ILE A 742 37.65 -3.73 -19.83
C ILE A 742 37.24 -3.34 -18.41
N TYR A 743 37.71 -2.19 -17.94
CA TYR A 743 37.25 -1.57 -16.70
C TYR A 743 36.34 -0.39 -17.02
N THR A 744 35.21 -0.31 -16.32
CA THR A 744 34.20 0.73 -16.53
C THR A 744 33.87 1.43 -15.22
N ASP A 745 33.73 2.75 -15.29
CA ASP A 745 33.30 3.54 -14.14
C ASP A 745 32.50 4.79 -14.54
N GLY A 746 31.72 5.33 -13.61
CA GLY A 746 31.02 6.59 -13.71
C GLY A 746 31.30 7.47 -12.49
N SER A 747 31.60 8.74 -12.69
CA SER A 747 31.90 9.68 -11.61
C SER A 747 31.09 10.96 -11.74
N GLY A 748 30.97 11.72 -10.65
CA GLY A 748 30.24 12.99 -10.66
C GLY A 748 30.78 14.00 -9.65
N ILE A 749 30.96 15.24 -10.11
CA ILE A 749 31.45 16.38 -9.33
C ILE A 749 30.55 17.57 -9.65
N ASP A 750 30.03 18.24 -8.61
CA ASP A 750 29.18 19.45 -8.71
C ASP A 750 28.00 19.38 -9.68
N GLY A 751 27.47 18.16 -9.89
CA GLY A 751 26.34 17.92 -10.79
C GLY A 751 26.71 17.66 -12.25
N ASN A 752 27.98 17.74 -12.60
CA ASN A 752 28.49 17.20 -13.86
C ASN A 752 28.84 15.72 -13.67
N VAL A 753 28.66 14.94 -14.73
CA VAL A 753 28.83 13.49 -14.68
C VAL A 753 29.72 13.05 -15.84
N GLY A 754 30.71 12.22 -15.54
CA GLY A 754 31.59 11.60 -16.52
C GLY A 754 31.49 10.08 -16.46
N ALA A 755 31.72 9.42 -17.59
CA ALA A 755 31.83 7.98 -17.70
C ALA A 755 33.16 7.62 -18.37
N ALA A 756 33.76 6.50 -17.99
CA ALA A 756 34.99 6.03 -18.62
C ALA A 756 34.99 4.52 -18.88
N VAL A 757 35.71 4.15 -19.94
CA VAL A 757 35.94 2.76 -20.35
C VAL A 757 37.43 2.60 -20.65
N CYS A 758 38.13 1.79 -19.87
CA CYS A 758 39.56 1.51 -20.03
C CYS A 758 39.77 0.10 -20.54
N ILE A 759 40.45 -0.04 -21.69
CA ILE A 759 40.67 -1.32 -22.37
C ILE A 759 42.11 -1.77 -22.17
N PHE A 760 42.28 -3.03 -21.81
CA PHE A 760 43.54 -3.70 -21.56
C PHE A 760 43.66 -4.97 -22.42
N ASN A 761 44.88 -5.26 -22.88
CA ASN A 761 45.24 -6.52 -23.55
C ASN A 761 46.49 -7.07 -22.87
N ASN A 762 46.43 -8.32 -22.39
CA ASN A 762 47.51 -8.96 -21.63
C ASN A 762 48.07 -8.04 -20.52
N ASP A 763 47.15 -7.46 -19.72
CA ASP A 763 47.43 -6.50 -18.63
C ASP A 763 48.09 -5.16 -19.03
N ASN A 764 48.32 -4.93 -20.33
CA ASN A 764 48.78 -3.64 -20.84
C ASN A 764 47.60 -2.73 -21.16
N PHE A 765 47.65 -1.51 -20.63
CA PHE A 765 46.67 -0.47 -20.97
C PHE A 765 46.80 -0.06 -22.43
N ILE A 766 45.70 -0.16 -23.18
CA ILE A 766 45.65 0.21 -24.60
C ILE A 766 45.11 1.62 -24.77
N LYS A 767 43.89 1.84 -24.27
CA LYS A 767 43.14 3.08 -24.51
C LYS A 767 42.06 3.29 -23.45
N ALA A 768 41.80 4.54 -23.13
CA ALA A 768 40.62 4.97 -22.39
C ALA A 768 39.68 5.77 -23.31
N PHE A 769 38.38 5.53 -23.14
CA PHE A 769 37.33 6.38 -23.67
C PHE A 769 36.71 7.16 -22.53
N MET A 770 36.48 8.46 -22.74
CA MET A 770 36.00 9.39 -21.74
C MET A 770 34.76 10.09 -22.30
N PHE A 771 33.65 9.95 -21.60
CA PHE A 771 32.37 10.53 -22.00
C PHE A 771 31.87 11.52 -20.97
N LYS A 772 31.53 12.71 -21.44
CA LYS A 772 30.84 13.73 -20.66
C LYS A 772 29.34 13.58 -20.84
N LEU A 773 28.62 13.42 -19.74
CA LEU A 773 27.16 13.38 -19.74
C LEU A 773 26.60 14.75 -19.33
N ARG A 774 25.32 14.99 -19.67
CA ARG A 774 24.64 16.24 -19.29
C ARG A 774 24.37 16.30 -17.78
N ASN A 775 24.24 17.51 -17.25
CA ASN A 775 24.05 17.78 -15.81
C ASN A 775 22.76 17.19 -15.19
N PHE A 776 21.83 16.72 -16.01
CA PHE A 776 20.62 16.05 -15.57
C PHE A 776 20.77 14.54 -15.43
N ASN A 777 21.88 13.97 -15.90
CA ASN A 777 22.17 12.57 -15.77
C ASN A 777 22.71 12.24 -14.37
N SER A 778 22.56 10.99 -13.95
CA SER A 778 23.10 10.49 -12.68
C SER A 778 24.36 9.68 -12.90
N ILE A 779 25.21 9.55 -11.87
CA ILE A 779 26.36 8.62 -11.84
C ILE A 779 25.94 7.21 -12.29
N PHE A 780 24.81 6.72 -11.78
CA PHE A 780 24.21 5.44 -12.20
C PHE A 780 23.97 5.32 -13.72
N GLN A 781 23.65 6.41 -14.41
CA GLN A 781 23.50 6.39 -15.86
C GLN A 781 24.85 6.42 -16.57
N ALA A 782 25.86 7.10 -16.01
CA ALA A 782 27.22 7.05 -16.52
C ALA A 782 27.81 5.63 -16.44
N GLU A 783 27.67 4.96 -15.29
CA GLU A 783 28.08 3.57 -15.11
C GLU A 783 27.39 2.64 -16.15
N LEU A 784 26.08 2.78 -16.33
CA LEU A 784 25.34 2.02 -17.35
C LEU A 784 25.77 2.36 -18.78
N SER A 785 26.06 3.62 -19.07
CA SER A 785 26.55 4.06 -20.37
C SER A 785 27.95 3.54 -20.67
N ALA A 786 28.84 3.48 -19.67
CA ALA A 786 30.17 2.89 -19.80
C ALA A 786 30.07 1.40 -20.15
N ILE A 787 29.21 0.65 -19.44
CA ILE A 787 28.93 -0.76 -19.76
C ILE A 787 28.36 -0.89 -21.18
N ASN A 788 27.38 -0.06 -21.53
CA ASN A 788 26.76 -0.08 -22.86
C ASN A 788 27.75 0.21 -23.99
N PHE A 789 28.68 1.14 -23.76
CA PHE A 789 29.76 1.44 -24.70
C PHE A 789 30.73 0.27 -24.82
N ALA A 790 31.19 -0.30 -23.70
CA ALA A 790 32.10 -1.45 -23.69
C ALA A 790 31.50 -2.65 -24.45
N VAL A 791 30.21 -2.92 -24.27
CA VAL A 791 29.46 -3.95 -25.01
C VAL A 791 29.39 -3.63 -26.50
N GLY A 792 29.08 -2.38 -26.85
CA GLY A 792 29.04 -1.92 -28.25
C GLY A 792 30.40 -2.06 -28.92
N TRP A 793 31.47 -1.66 -28.24
CA TRP A 793 32.84 -1.80 -28.72
C TRP A 793 33.21 -3.27 -28.99
N ALA A 794 32.83 -4.18 -28.10
CA ALA A 794 33.07 -5.62 -28.31
C ALA A 794 32.33 -6.18 -29.53
N LEU A 795 31.09 -5.72 -29.77
CA LEU A 795 30.30 -6.09 -30.94
C LEU A 795 30.89 -5.54 -32.24
N GLU A 796 31.30 -4.27 -32.24
CA GLU A 796 31.86 -3.60 -33.42
C GLU A 796 33.21 -4.17 -33.83
N ASN A 797 34.02 -4.61 -32.86
CA ASN A 797 35.35 -5.20 -33.10
C ASN A 797 35.32 -6.73 -33.18
N CYS A 798 34.14 -7.36 -33.10
CA CYS A 798 33.96 -8.81 -33.14
C CYS A 798 34.86 -9.59 -32.16
N CYS A 799 35.13 -9.04 -30.97
CA CYS A 799 36.07 -9.60 -29.99
C CYS A 799 35.37 -10.07 -28.71
N LYS A 800 36.05 -10.95 -27.97
CA LYS A 800 35.63 -11.43 -26.66
C LYS A 800 36.20 -10.55 -25.56
N VAL A 801 35.36 -10.05 -24.65
CA VAL A 801 35.79 -9.14 -23.58
C VAL A 801 35.28 -9.56 -22.20
N ASN A 802 36.08 -9.28 -21.17
CA ASN A 802 35.65 -9.34 -19.78
C ASN A 802 35.51 -7.92 -19.22
N ILE A 803 34.27 -7.51 -18.91
CA ILE A 803 33.95 -6.21 -18.36
C ILE A 803 33.89 -6.28 -16.83
N PHE A 804 34.68 -5.44 -16.18
CA PHE A 804 34.68 -5.25 -14.74
C PHE A 804 34.10 -3.87 -14.40
N THR A 805 33.17 -3.86 -13.44
CA THR A 805 32.53 -2.64 -12.92
C THR A 805 32.36 -2.76 -11.42
N ASP A 806 32.54 -1.67 -10.69
CA ASP A 806 32.22 -1.61 -9.26
C ASP A 806 30.76 -1.24 -8.98
N SER A 807 29.98 -0.91 -10.03
CA SER A 807 28.55 -0.64 -9.93
C SER A 807 27.71 -1.90 -9.83
N PHE A 808 27.58 -2.42 -8.61
CA PHE A 808 26.65 -3.50 -8.32
C PHE A 808 25.20 -3.12 -8.69
N SER A 809 24.85 -1.84 -8.56
CA SER A 809 23.51 -1.34 -8.87
C SER A 809 23.17 -1.45 -10.37
N SER A 810 24.15 -1.20 -11.24
CA SER A 810 24.01 -1.35 -12.70
C SER A 810 23.78 -2.82 -13.08
N ILE A 811 24.56 -3.74 -12.51
CA ILE A 811 24.36 -5.19 -12.73
C ILE A 811 22.96 -5.63 -12.24
N GLN A 812 22.53 -5.15 -11.08
CA GLN A 812 21.22 -5.49 -10.54
C GLN A 812 20.05 -5.00 -11.42
N VAL A 813 20.16 -3.81 -12.02
CA VAL A 813 19.08 -3.29 -12.87
C VAL A 813 18.99 -4.03 -14.20
N LEU A 814 20.12 -4.49 -14.73
CA LEU A 814 20.20 -5.29 -15.96
C LEU A 814 19.59 -6.68 -15.75
N LYS A 815 19.77 -7.27 -14.56
CA LYS A 815 19.13 -8.55 -14.16
C LYS A 815 17.61 -8.46 -13.93
N LYS A 816 17.06 -7.26 -13.75
CA LYS A 816 15.65 -7.04 -13.36
C LYS A 816 14.71 -6.97 -14.58
N SER A 817 13.83 -7.94 -14.75
CA SER A 817 12.90 -8.03 -15.90
C SER A 817 11.90 -6.89 -16.07
N ASN A 818 11.48 -6.25 -14.96
CA ASN A 818 10.34 -5.32 -14.93
C ASN A 818 10.76 -3.84 -15.00
N SER A 819 11.94 -3.55 -15.54
CA SER A 819 12.42 -2.18 -15.79
C SER A 819 11.64 -1.55 -16.94
N LYS A 820 10.97 -0.41 -16.68
CA LYS A 820 10.13 0.28 -17.68
C LYS A 820 10.86 1.29 -18.55
N SER A 821 12.06 1.72 -18.15
CA SER A 821 12.87 2.71 -18.86
C SER A 821 13.24 2.22 -20.25
N TYR A 822 13.01 3.04 -21.28
CA TYR A 822 13.46 2.72 -22.63
C TYR A 822 14.98 2.62 -22.69
N PHE A 823 15.70 3.59 -22.11
CA PHE A 823 17.17 3.58 -22.02
C PHE A 823 17.72 2.25 -21.49
N ILE A 824 17.20 1.77 -20.35
CA ILE A 824 17.68 0.51 -19.74
C ILE A 824 17.38 -0.69 -20.65
N ASN A 825 16.19 -0.77 -21.25
CA ASN A 825 15.85 -1.89 -22.12
C ASN A 825 16.62 -1.87 -23.45
N ASN A 826 17.04 -0.70 -23.93
CA ASN A 826 17.92 -0.59 -25.09
C ASN A 826 19.32 -1.17 -24.79
N ILE A 827 19.90 -0.84 -23.63
CA ILE A 827 21.17 -1.45 -23.19
C ILE A 827 21.03 -2.97 -23.09
N LYS A 828 19.91 -3.43 -22.52
CA LYS A 828 19.65 -4.87 -22.43
C LYS A 828 19.60 -5.54 -23.81
N ASN A 829 18.94 -4.93 -24.78
CA ASN A 829 18.90 -5.47 -26.13
C ASN A 829 20.31 -5.60 -26.75
N LYS A 830 21.14 -4.56 -26.62
CA LYS A 830 22.55 -4.60 -27.08
C LYS A 830 23.36 -5.66 -26.33
N MET A 831 23.21 -5.74 -25.02
CA MET A 831 23.85 -6.79 -24.24
C MET A 831 23.45 -8.17 -24.74
N TYR A 832 22.16 -8.44 -24.96
CA TYR A 832 21.71 -9.72 -25.51
C TYR A 832 22.34 -10.04 -26.87
N GLN A 833 22.55 -9.06 -27.74
CA GLN A 833 23.26 -9.26 -29.02
C GLN A 833 24.73 -9.68 -28.81
N ALA A 834 25.36 -9.27 -27.72
CA ALA A 834 26.72 -9.62 -27.34
C ALA A 834 26.83 -10.92 -26.51
N PHE A 835 25.76 -11.72 -26.46
CA PHE A 835 25.73 -12.95 -25.69
C PHE A 835 26.83 -13.91 -26.17
N GLY A 836 27.63 -14.43 -25.23
CA GLY A 836 28.77 -15.30 -25.50
C GLY A 836 30.10 -14.59 -25.78
N SER A 837 30.08 -13.29 -26.13
CA SER A 837 31.28 -12.48 -26.38
C SER A 837 31.64 -11.53 -25.23
N VAL A 838 30.77 -11.40 -24.22
CA VAL A 838 30.99 -10.50 -23.08
C VAL A 838 30.88 -11.30 -21.77
N GLY A 839 31.82 -11.11 -20.85
CA GLY A 839 31.65 -11.39 -19.41
C GLY A 839 31.39 -10.10 -18.64
N LEU A 840 30.54 -10.13 -17.60
CA LEU A 840 30.27 -8.95 -16.76
C LEU A 840 30.41 -9.30 -15.27
N SER A 841 31.46 -8.76 -14.65
CA SER A 841 31.83 -9.01 -13.26
C SER A 841 31.70 -7.77 -12.38
N TRP A 842 31.18 -7.98 -11.17
CA TRP A 842 31.25 -6.96 -10.12
C TRP A 842 32.59 -7.02 -9.41
N MET A 843 33.17 -5.86 -9.14
CA MET A 843 34.37 -5.74 -8.31
C MET A 843 34.20 -4.72 -7.19
N LYS A 844 35.08 -4.77 -6.19
CA LYS A 844 35.02 -3.85 -5.06
C LYS A 844 35.68 -2.52 -5.44
N ALA A 845 34.94 -1.41 -5.26
CA ALA A 845 35.47 -0.05 -5.40
C ALA A 845 36.63 0.22 -4.42
N HIS A 846 37.61 1.02 -4.84
CA HIS A 846 38.77 1.48 -4.06
C HIS A 846 39.53 0.34 -3.34
N ALA A 847 39.76 -0.76 -4.06
CA ALA A 847 40.42 -1.95 -3.53
C ALA A 847 41.89 -2.09 -3.97
N GLY A 848 42.52 -1.07 -4.56
CA GLY A 848 43.89 -1.17 -5.06
C GLY A 848 44.01 -1.86 -6.43
N ILE A 849 42.91 -1.98 -7.19
CA ILE A 849 42.93 -2.68 -8.48
C ILE A 849 43.26 -1.66 -9.59
N PRO A 850 44.44 -1.74 -10.22
CA PRO A 850 44.94 -0.65 -11.07
C PRO A 850 43.98 -0.26 -12.20
N GLY A 851 43.36 -1.23 -12.86
CA GLY A 851 42.41 -0.96 -13.95
C GLY A 851 41.14 -0.22 -13.52
N ASN A 852 40.59 -0.54 -12.33
CA ASN A 852 39.41 0.16 -11.81
C ASN A 852 39.74 1.55 -11.30
N GLU A 853 40.91 1.71 -10.67
CA GLU A 853 41.39 3.03 -10.24
C GLU A 853 41.66 3.94 -11.44
N LEU A 854 42.17 3.38 -12.53
CA LEU A 854 42.35 4.09 -13.78
C LEU A 854 41.00 4.50 -14.40
N ALA A 855 40.00 3.60 -14.38
CA ALA A 855 38.65 3.92 -14.84
C ALA A 855 38.00 5.04 -13.99
N ASP A 856 38.11 5.01 -12.66
CA ASP A 856 37.65 6.08 -11.77
C ASP A 856 38.36 7.41 -12.04
N HIS A 857 39.68 7.36 -12.22
CA HIS A 857 40.46 8.54 -12.59
C HIS A 857 39.97 9.17 -13.91
N TYR A 858 39.82 8.36 -14.95
CA TYR A 858 39.35 8.85 -16.24
C TYR A 858 37.87 9.27 -16.21
N ALA A 859 37.02 8.65 -15.41
CA ALA A 859 35.63 9.06 -15.25
C ALA A 859 35.52 10.45 -14.59
N LYS A 860 36.40 10.76 -13.62
CA LYS A 860 36.53 12.11 -13.06
C LYS A 860 37.05 13.12 -14.08
N LYS A 861 38.06 12.73 -14.87
CA LYS A 861 38.63 13.58 -15.91
C LYS A 861 37.63 13.84 -17.06
N ALA A 862 36.77 12.87 -17.37
CA ALA A 862 35.77 12.94 -18.44
C ALA A 862 34.74 14.05 -18.23
N ILE A 863 34.56 14.53 -17.00
CA ILE A 863 33.67 15.65 -16.68
C ILE A 863 34.07 16.93 -17.45
N ASN A 864 35.37 17.16 -17.64
CA ASN A 864 35.90 18.35 -18.30
C ASN A 864 36.38 18.06 -19.72
N GLU A 865 37.01 16.91 -19.92
CA GLU A 865 37.75 16.58 -21.16
C GLU A 865 37.08 15.45 -21.98
N GLY A 866 35.96 14.89 -21.52
CA GLY A 866 35.27 13.81 -22.22
C GLY A 866 34.44 14.29 -23.41
N GLU A 867 34.23 13.39 -24.37
CA GLU A 867 33.33 13.62 -25.50
C GLU A 867 31.87 13.62 -25.05
N ASP A 868 31.05 14.52 -25.58
CA ASP A 868 29.64 14.61 -25.19
C ASP A 868 28.85 13.35 -25.59
N LEU A 869 28.34 12.64 -24.59
CA LEU A 869 27.48 11.47 -24.78
C LEU A 869 26.04 11.81 -24.39
N PHE A 870 25.15 11.79 -25.37
CA PHE A 870 23.73 12.00 -25.11
C PHE A 870 23.11 10.79 -24.40
N VAL A 871 22.61 11.02 -23.18
CA VAL A 871 21.85 10.05 -22.40
C VAL A 871 20.56 10.71 -21.94
N PRO A 872 19.38 10.12 -22.18
CA PRO A 872 18.12 10.75 -21.82
C PRO A 872 17.96 10.90 -20.30
N ALA A 873 17.31 11.97 -19.87
CA ALA A 873 17.09 12.26 -18.46
C ALA A 873 16.09 11.26 -17.82
N PRO A 874 16.41 10.67 -16.67
CA PRO A 874 15.59 9.64 -16.05
C PRO A 874 14.40 10.26 -15.30
N TYR A 875 13.37 9.44 -15.00
CA TYR A 875 12.21 9.91 -14.21
C TYR A 875 12.59 10.49 -12.84
N SER A 876 13.68 9.98 -12.24
CA SER A 876 14.22 10.47 -10.98
C SER A 876 14.71 11.93 -11.09
N TYR A 877 15.29 12.33 -12.22
CA TYR A 877 15.68 13.72 -12.48
C TYR A 877 14.45 14.64 -12.46
N LEU A 878 13.42 14.31 -13.24
CA LEU A 878 12.17 15.07 -13.24
C LEU A 878 11.56 15.17 -11.83
N LYS A 879 11.54 14.06 -11.09
CA LYS A 879 11.04 14.05 -9.70
C LYS A 879 11.84 14.98 -8.79
N LYS A 880 13.17 14.95 -8.86
CA LYS A 880 14.06 15.82 -8.07
C LYS A 880 13.85 17.29 -8.44
N TYR A 881 13.74 17.58 -9.72
CA TYR A 881 13.51 18.93 -10.24
C TYR A 881 12.15 19.48 -9.80
N ILE A 882 11.07 18.71 -9.95
CA ILE A 882 9.72 19.09 -9.49
C ILE A 882 9.71 19.31 -7.97
N ASN A 883 10.44 18.52 -7.20
CA ASN A 883 10.56 18.74 -5.75
C ASN A 883 11.26 20.08 -5.43
N LYS A 884 12.32 20.45 -6.16
CA LYS A 884 12.94 21.78 -6.02
C LYS A 884 11.95 22.89 -6.33
N LEU A 885 11.21 22.78 -7.44
CA LEU A 885 10.14 23.74 -7.78
C LEU A 885 9.06 23.81 -6.71
N THR A 886 8.69 22.68 -6.11
CA THR A 886 7.70 22.62 -5.02
C THR A 886 8.17 23.43 -3.81
N VAL A 887 9.47 23.37 -3.49
CA VAL A 887 10.06 24.17 -2.39
C VAL A 887 10.05 25.66 -2.74
N ILE A 888 10.41 26.03 -3.97
CA ILE A 888 10.38 27.43 -4.43
C ILE A 888 8.95 27.98 -4.43
N ASP A 889 7.98 27.24 -4.96
CA ASP A 889 6.57 27.62 -4.97
C ASP A 889 6.02 27.74 -3.53
N TRP A 890 6.49 26.89 -2.61
CA TRP A 890 6.16 27.02 -1.19
C TRP A 890 6.78 28.26 -0.55
N GLN A 891 8.05 28.57 -0.85
CA GLN A 891 8.72 29.78 -0.37
C GLN A 891 7.97 31.04 -0.81
N ARG A 892 7.63 31.16 -2.09
CA ARG A 892 6.83 32.28 -2.63
C ARG A 892 5.48 32.41 -1.92
N HIS A 893 4.79 31.29 -1.68
CA HIS A 893 3.53 31.29 -0.92
C HIS A 893 3.71 31.76 0.53
N TRP A 894 4.81 31.39 1.18
CA TRP A 894 5.11 31.82 2.54
C TRP A 894 5.34 33.33 2.64
N GLU A 895 6.21 33.86 1.78
CA GLU A 895 6.53 35.29 1.69
C GLU A 895 5.32 36.16 1.34
N GLY A 896 4.46 35.66 0.44
CA GLY A 896 3.20 36.31 0.08
C GLY A 896 2.13 36.29 1.19
N SER A 897 2.31 35.48 2.24
CA SER A 897 1.29 35.33 3.29
C SER A 897 1.44 36.33 4.43
N LYS A 898 0.32 36.98 4.83
CA LYS A 898 0.29 37.95 5.94
C LYS A 898 0.87 37.39 7.25
N THR A 899 0.57 36.12 7.54
CA THR A 899 1.06 35.39 8.72
C THR A 899 2.53 34.98 8.62
N GLY A 900 3.08 34.84 7.40
CA GLY A 900 4.49 34.57 7.18
C GLY A 900 5.33 35.80 7.49
N LYS A 901 4.88 36.97 7.05
CA LYS A 901 5.48 38.27 7.34
C LYS A 901 5.59 38.58 8.83
N THR A 902 4.59 38.22 9.64
CA THR A 902 4.61 38.44 11.10
C THR A 902 5.55 37.50 11.87
N VAL A 903 5.95 36.37 11.30
CA VAL A 903 6.80 35.36 11.94
C VAL A 903 8.25 35.43 11.42
N SER A 904 8.47 36.07 10.27
CA SER A 904 9.78 36.27 9.63
C SER A 904 10.40 37.61 10.05
N GLY A 905 10.85 37.71 11.30
CA GLY A 905 11.97 38.61 11.59
C GLY A 905 13.21 38.02 10.91
N GLU A 906 13.59 38.58 9.76
CA GLU A 906 14.86 38.40 9.03
C GLU A 906 15.38 36.95 8.85
N GLY A 907 15.04 36.31 7.72
CA GLY A 907 15.72 35.10 7.23
C GLY A 907 14.81 34.00 6.64
N SER A 908 15.33 33.25 5.65
CA SER A 908 14.64 32.13 4.98
C SER A 908 14.40 30.94 5.92
N MET A 909 13.34 31.02 6.73
CA MET A 909 12.96 29.98 7.69
C MET A 909 12.61 28.63 7.04
N ILE A 910 12.21 28.60 5.76
CA ILE A 910 11.91 27.33 5.06
C ILE A 910 13.20 26.59 4.71
N ALA A 911 14.26 27.30 4.28
CA ALA A 911 15.56 26.68 4.05
C ALA A 911 16.16 26.13 5.36
N LEU A 912 16.03 26.89 6.46
CA LEU A 912 16.47 26.45 7.78
C LEU A 912 15.67 25.23 8.26
N ALA A 913 14.33 25.26 8.19
CA ALA A 913 13.47 24.15 8.58
C ALA A 913 13.71 22.90 7.73
N ILE A 914 13.97 23.06 6.43
CA ILE A 914 14.34 21.97 5.52
C ILE A 914 15.71 21.40 5.92
N ASN A 915 16.71 22.22 6.25
CA ASN A 915 18.04 21.75 6.65
C ASN A 915 18.04 21.06 8.03
N THR A 916 17.34 21.61 9.04
CA THR A 916 17.21 20.96 10.36
C THR A 916 16.43 19.64 10.26
N LEU A 917 15.44 19.57 9.36
CA LEU A 917 14.71 18.33 9.08
C LEU A 917 15.53 17.37 8.22
N LEU A 918 16.37 17.84 7.30
CA LEU A 918 17.24 17.02 6.47
C LEU A 918 18.24 16.25 7.34
N PHE A 919 18.82 16.87 8.38
CA PHE A 919 19.69 16.18 9.34
C PHE A 919 18.96 15.12 10.19
N SER A 920 17.73 15.39 10.64
CA SER A 920 16.91 14.35 11.30
C SER A 920 16.48 13.24 10.33
N SER A 921 16.30 13.62 9.05
CA SER A 921 15.89 12.72 7.98
C SER A 921 17.05 11.94 7.39
N ALA A 922 18.32 12.33 7.52
CA ALA A 922 19.45 11.52 7.08
C ALA A 922 19.46 10.15 7.79
N SER A 923 18.96 10.08 9.03
CA SER A 923 18.74 8.82 9.75
C SER A 923 17.55 7.98 9.25
N SER A 924 16.63 8.56 8.46
CA SER A 924 15.40 7.93 7.97
C SER A 924 15.23 7.90 6.45
N ALA A 925 15.99 8.70 5.70
CA ALA A 925 16.11 8.77 4.25
C ALA A 925 17.01 7.62 3.75
N VAL A 926 18.04 7.27 4.53
CA VAL A 926 18.78 6.00 4.39
C VAL A 926 17.87 4.77 4.64
N MET A 927 16.63 4.95 5.13
CA MET A 927 15.65 3.87 5.27
C MET A 927 14.44 3.98 4.31
N ALA A 928 14.25 5.13 3.65
CA ALA A 928 13.14 5.36 2.72
C ALA A 928 13.53 5.03 1.27
N ASP A 929 14.78 5.26 0.88
CA ASP A 929 15.30 4.78 -0.40
C ASP A 929 15.52 3.25 -0.41
N PHE A 930 15.52 2.60 0.75
CA PHE A 930 15.48 1.14 0.90
C PHE A 930 14.08 0.51 0.78
N CYS A 931 13.01 1.29 0.58
CA CYS A 931 11.63 0.77 0.54
C CYS A 931 10.91 0.94 -0.79
N THR A 932 11.56 1.51 -1.82
CA THR A 932 11.01 1.58 -3.19
C THR A 932 11.53 0.50 -4.14
N THR A 933 12.45 -0.34 -3.69
CA THR A 933 12.82 -1.60 -4.36
C THR A 933 12.81 -2.72 -3.32
N GLY A 934 11.91 -3.69 -3.49
CA GLY A 934 11.86 -4.86 -2.63
C GLY A 934 13.00 -5.81 -2.95
N ALA A 935 14.22 -5.52 -2.50
CA ALA A 935 15.34 -6.46 -2.46
C ALA A 935 16.49 -5.81 -1.68
N CYS A 936 16.75 -6.27 -0.45
CA CYS A 936 18.09 -6.35 0.14
C CYS A 936 18.01 -6.97 1.55
N GLN A 937 18.47 -8.21 1.67
CA GLN A 937 18.86 -8.83 2.93
C GLN A 937 20.39 -8.75 3.01
N CYS A 938 20.94 -7.73 3.68
CA CYS A 938 22.38 -7.71 4.00
C CYS A 938 22.60 -8.08 5.49
N PRO A 939 23.44 -9.08 5.82
CA PRO A 939 23.70 -9.52 7.20
C PRO A 939 24.58 -8.58 8.06
N ALA A 940 25.21 -7.55 7.48
CA ALA A 940 26.27 -6.78 8.15
C ALA A 940 25.77 -5.75 9.20
N ALA A 941 24.50 -5.38 9.23
CA ALA A 941 23.95 -4.38 10.16
C ALA A 941 23.62 -4.93 11.58
N ARG A 942 24.18 -6.09 11.97
CA ARG A 942 23.85 -6.78 13.24
C ARG A 942 24.79 -6.49 14.42
N ARG A 943 25.92 -5.79 14.26
CA ARG A 943 26.94 -5.69 15.31
C ARG A 943 27.04 -4.39 16.12
N PHE A 944 26.29 -3.33 15.80
CA PHE A 944 26.30 -2.10 16.62
C PHE A 944 24.90 -1.75 17.15
N ARG A 945 24.65 -2.07 18.43
CA ARG A 945 23.49 -1.59 19.18
C ARG A 945 23.96 -0.51 20.17
N MET A 946 23.66 0.76 19.88
CA MET A 946 23.64 1.80 20.91
C MET A 946 22.25 1.88 21.60
N PRO A 947 22.17 2.24 22.90
CA PRO A 947 20.91 2.43 23.60
C PRO A 947 20.21 3.72 23.12
N LYS A 948 19.09 3.58 22.40
CA LYS A 948 18.33 4.66 21.73
C LYS A 948 17.47 5.55 22.66
N THR A 949 17.54 5.41 23.98
CA THR A 949 16.50 5.92 24.88
C THR A 949 16.76 7.30 25.48
N LEU A 950 18.02 7.67 25.76
CA LEU A 950 18.30 8.92 26.50
C LEU A 950 18.40 10.19 25.63
N ALA A 951 19.00 10.12 24.44
CA ALA A 951 19.13 11.30 23.54
C ALA A 951 17.80 11.73 22.88
N LEU A 952 16.83 10.82 22.80
CA LEU A 952 15.51 11.05 22.19
C LEU A 952 14.48 11.64 23.17
N GLU A 953 14.73 11.56 24.49
CA GLU A 953 13.87 12.16 25.51
C GLU A 953 14.24 13.63 25.74
N ALA A 954 15.53 13.99 25.79
CA ALA A 954 15.99 15.37 25.94
C ALA A 954 15.63 16.28 24.74
N SER A 955 15.68 15.76 23.51
CA SER A 955 15.27 16.52 22.30
C SER A 955 13.75 16.70 22.18
N ARG A 956 12.95 15.86 22.86
CA ARG A 956 11.49 15.83 22.80
C ARG A 956 10.84 16.96 23.59
N ASP A 957 11.37 17.23 24.77
CA ASP A 957 10.89 18.30 25.63
C ASP A 957 11.31 19.65 25.06
N LEU A 958 12.52 19.77 24.48
CA LEU A 958 12.97 20.98 23.83
C LEU A 958 12.03 21.42 22.70
N TYR A 959 11.72 20.59 21.70
CA TYR A 959 10.88 21.02 20.57
C TYR A 959 9.46 21.46 20.96
N THR A 960 8.86 20.79 21.95
CA THR A 960 7.49 21.07 22.38
C THR A 960 7.44 22.31 23.29
N LEU A 961 8.46 22.50 24.13
CA LEU A 961 8.60 23.68 24.99
C LEU A 961 9.03 24.91 24.17
N THR A 962 9.92 24.75 23.19
CA THR A 962 10.38 25.81 22.28
C THR A 962 9.25 26.28 21.37
N ALA A 963 8.43 25.39 20.80
CA ALA A 963 7.26 25.80 20.03
C ALA A 963 6.20 26.51 20.89
N ARG A 964 6.02 26.09 22.16
CA ARG A 964 5.13 26.76 23.12
C ARG A 964 5.67 28.12 23.59
N ARG A 965 6.99 28.23 23.83
CA ARG A 965 7.68 29.47 24.25
C ARG A 965 7.77 30.49 23.12
N ILE A 966 8.12 30.07 21.90
CA ILE A 966 8.13 30.93 20.71
C ILE A 966 6.72 31.49 20.47
N TYR A 967 5.68 30.66 20.57
CA TYR A 967 4.30 31.15 20.41
C TYR A 967 3.83 32.04 21.57
N ALA A 968 4.25 31.75 22.81
CA ALA A 968 3.97 32.61 23.97
C ALA A 968 4.62 33.99 23.83
N SER A 969 5.87 34.07 23.34
CA SER A 969 6.55 35.34 23.02
C SER A 969 5.92 36.08 21.84
N ILE A 970 5.47 35.36 20.79
CA ILE A 970 4.77 35.98 19.65
C ILE A 970 3.41 36.56 20.08
N CYS A 971 2.72 35.93 21.03
CA CYS A 971 1.41 36.39 21.50
C CYS A 971 1.46 37.49 22.58
N SER A 972 2.58 37.68 23.28
CA SER A 972 2.68 38.66 24.38
C SER A 972 3.13 40.05 23.94
N GLY A 973 3.45 40.28 22.67
CA GLY A 973 3.84 41.61 22.15
C GLY A 973 5.14 42.18 22.74
N SER A 974 5.84 41.42 23.59
CA SER A 974 7.09 41.82 24.24
C SER A 974 8.28 41.40 23.36
N PHE A 975 8.68 42.27 22.44
CA PHE A 975 10.03 42.24 21.89
C PHE A 975 11.00 42.79 22.96
N ALA A 976 11.41 41.93 23.88
CA ALA A 976 12.56 42.16 24.73
C ALA A 976 13.58 41.06 24.42
N GLU A 977 14.70 41.48 23.84
CA GLU A 977 15.91 40.75 23.45
C GLU A 977 15.99 39.25 23.86
N LEU A 978 15.57 38.36 22.96
CA LEU A 978 16.23 37.06 22.85
C LEU A 978 17.51 37.29 22.03
N LYS A 979 18.62 37.62 22.69
CA LYS A 979 19.93 37.66 22.05
C LYS A 979 20.25 36.26 21.52
N VAL A 980 20.17 36.12 20.20
CA VAL A 980 20.69 34.99 19.43
C VAL A 980 22.23 35.05 19.53
N LYS A 981 22.79 34.70 20.69
CA LYS A 981 24.25 34.61 20.90
C LYS A 981 24.76 33.20 21.21
N ASP A 982 23.89 32.21 21.40
CA ASP A 982 24.29 30.82 21.71
C ASP A 982 24.01 29.81 20.59
N ILE A 983 23.84 30.28 19.34
CA ILE A 983 23.95 29.41 18.16
C ILE A 983 24.96 30.05 17.23
N THR A 984 26.24 29.78 17.47
CA THR A 984 27.27 29.99 16.46
C THR A 984 26.90 29.16 15.22
N PRO A 985 26.86 29.76 14.01
CA PRO A 985 26.72 29.00 12.79
C PRO A 985 27.97 28.12 12.65
N LEU A 986 27.77 26.80 12.67
CA LEU A 986 28.81 25.79 12.45
C LEU A 986 29.08 25.64 10.94
N ASP A 987 29.14 26.75 10.22
CA ASP A 987 29.36 26.77 8.77
C ASP A 987 30.85 26.88 8.38
N GLU A 988 31.79 26.93 9.35
CA GLU A 988 33.22 27.11 9.05
C GLU A 988 34.20 26.06 9.62
N PHE A 989 33.76 24.93 10.18
CA PHE A 989 34.70 23.87 10.59
C PHE A 989 34.22 22.46 10.23
N ASN A 990 34.94 21.79 9.33
CA ASN A 990 34.84 20.34 9.11
C ASN A 990 35.45 19.59 10.31
N VAL A 991 34.66 19.33 11.35
CA VAL A 991 35.11 18.58 12.54
C VAL A 991 34.60 17.14 12.49
N GLY A 992 35.52 16.16 12.55
CA GLY A 992 35.21 14.75 12.77
C GLY A 992 35.27 14.39 14.26
N CYS A 993 34.19 13.85 14.83
CA CYS A 993 34.17 13.32 16.20
C CYS A 993 34.44 11.81 16.21
N GLY A 994 35.41 11.36 17.01
CA GLY A 994 35.72 9.95 17.24
C GLY A 994 35.75 9.61 18.73
N LEU A 995 35.23 8.44 19.11
CA LEU A 995 35.22 7.93 20.48
C LEU A 995 36.51 7.14 20.70
N THR A 996 37.41 7.62 21.57
CA THR A 996 38.80 7.14 21.63
C THR A 996 39.09 6.20 22.80
N GLY A 997 38.19 6.05 23.78
CA GLY A 997 38.32 5.05 24.84
C GLY A 997 37.08 4.86 25.72
N ILE A 998 36.93 3.66 26.28
CA ILE A 998 35.89 3.28 27.26
C ILE A 998 36.61 2.57 28.43
N GLY A 999 36.39 3.04 29.65
CA GLY A 999 36.94 2.44 30.87
C GLY A 999 35.92 2.38 32.00
N ILE A 1000 36.08 1.43 32.91
CA ILE A 1000 35.29 1.33 34.14
C ILE A 1000 36.24 1.64 35.30
N VAL A 1001 35.90 2.65 36.09
CA VAL A 1001 36.61 3.01 37.32
C VAL A 1001 35.54 3.23 38.38
N ASP A 1002 35.67 2.58 39.53
CA ASP A 1002 34.74 2.68 40.67
C ASP A 1002 33.25 2.45 40.33
N ASN A 1003 32.97 1.40 39.55
CA ASN A 1003 31.62 0.98 39.13
C ASN A 1003 30.82 1.95 38.25
N ASP A 1004 31.40 3.09 37.85
CA ASP A 1004 30.80 4.00 36.88
C ASP A 1004 31.48 3.86 35.50
N LEU A 1005 30.66 3.93 34.45
CA LEU A 1005 31.11 3.76 33.06
C LEU A 1005 31.62 5.12 32.53
N ARG A 1006 32.92 5.22 32.26
CA ARG A 1006 33.54 6.44 31.72
C ARG A 1006 33.74 6.35 30.22
N PHE A 1007 33.37 7.43 29.53
CA PHE A 1007 33.64 7.63 28.11
C PHE A 1007 34.58 8.82 27.92
N THR A 1008 35.65 8.61 27.17
CA THR A 1008 36.57 9.69 26.76
C THR A 1008 36.35 9.97 25.28
N ILE A 1009 36.01 11.21 24.95
CA ILE A 1009 35.79 11.66 23.57
C ILE A 1009 36.83 12.73 23.26
N SER A 1010 37.63 12.55 22.22
CA SER A 1010 38.48 13.61 21.68
C SER A 1010 37.90 14.14 20.36
N LEU A 1011 37.84 15.47 20.25
CA LEU A 1011 37.58 16.15 18.99
C LEU A 1011 38.90 16.31 18.24
N ALA A 1012 39.05 15.67 17.08
CA ALA A 1012 40.17 15.93 16.20
C ALA A 1012 39.73 16.94 15.13
N CYS A 1013 40.31 18.13 15.13
CA CYS A 1013 40.22 19.02 13.98
C CYS A 1013 41.05 18.42 12.84
N LEU A 1014 40.45 18.16 11.68
CA LEU A 1014 41.21 17.87 10.46
C LEU A 1014 41.95 19.15 10.06
N LYS A 1015 43.29 19.13 10.15
CA LYS A 1015 44.15 20.24 9.75
C LYS A 1015 44.12 20.43 8.23
N ASP A 1016 44.02 21.69 7.82
CA ASP A 1016 44.47 22.13 6.50
C ASP A 1016 46.01 22.06 6.45
N PRO A 1017 46.67 21.55 5.38
CA PRO A 1017 48.11 21.30 5.36
C PRO A 1017 49.02 22.55 5.44
N THR A 1018 48.46 23.75 5.48
CA THR A 1018 49.20 25.00 5.23
C THR A 1018 49.21 26.01 6.39
N SER A 1019 48.69 25.68 7.58
CA SER A 1019 48.70 26.61 8.73
C SER A 1019 49.59 26.16 9.89
N THR A 1020 50.48 27.05 10.36
CA THR A 1020 51.53 26.80 11.37
C THR A 1020 51.18 27.23 12.80
N SER A 1021 49.92 27.52 13.13
CA SER A 1021 49.53 27.84 14.51
C SER A 1021 49.01 26.62 15.27
N LYS A 1022 49.63 26.27 16.40
CA LYS A 1022 49.17 25.21 17.33
C LYS A 1022 47.92 25.66 18.09
N SER A 1023 46.77 25.01 17.87
CA SER A 1023 45.62 25.04 18.81
C SER A 1023 45.60 23.78 19.67
N PRO A 1024 45.22 23.84 20.96
CA PRO A 1024 45.24 22.69 21.86
C PRO A 1024 44.07 21.73 21.59
N ASP A 1025 44.33 20.41 21.58
CA ASP A 1025 43.30 19.38 21.59
C ASP A 1025 42.47 19.48 22.88
N ARG A 1026 41.14 19.57 22.76
CA ARG A 1026 40.21 19.53 23.90
C ARG A 1026 39.62 18.12 24.02
N SER A 1027 39.95 17.43 25.11
CA SER A 1027 39.29 16.19 25.53
C SER A 1027 38.18 16.50 26.53
N PHE A 1028 37.04 15.80 26.40
CA PHE A 1028 35.92 15.90 27.35
C PHE A 1028 35.68 14.54 28.01
N ILE A 1029 35.52 14.55 29.33
CA ILE A 1029 35.15 13.38 30.13
C ILE A 1029 33.67 13.52 30.51
N VAL A 1030 32.87 12.49 30.24
CA VAL A 1030 31.44 12.47 30.57
C VAL A 1030 31.17 11.30 31.51
N ASP A 1031 30.86 11.62 32.76
CA ASP A 1031 30.50 10.64 33.81
C ASP A 1031 28.97 10.48 33.88
N PHE A 1032 28.49 9.23 33.92
CA PHE A 1032 27.08 8.92 34.16
C PHE A 1032 26.92 8.21 35.51
N PRO A 1033 26.23 8.81 36.50
CA PRO A 1033 26.02 8.15 37.78
C PRO A 1033 24.97 7.03 37.67
N SER A 1034 25.21 5.94 38.38
CA SER A 1034 24.33 4.77 38.43
C SER A 1034 22.90 5.04 38.95
N LEU A 1035 21.96 4.18 38.57
CA LEU A 1035 20.48 4.29 38.64
C LEU A 1035 19.82 4.51 40.03
N GLY A 1036 20.58 4.77 41.10
CA GLY A 1036 20.09 4.77 42.49
C GLY A 1036 19.52 6.10 43.02
N THR A 1037 19.82 7.25 42.42
CA THR A 1037 19.52 8.58 43.02
C THR A 1037 18.27 9.28 42.48
N TYR A 1038 17.59 8.74 41.46
CA TYR A 1038 16.39 9.36 40.86
C TYR A 1038 15.07 9.15 41.64
N LEU A 1039 15.10 8.47 42.79
CA LEU A 1039 13.92 8.22 43.63
C LEU A 1039 13.77 9.17 44.84
N GLY A 1040 14.72 10.08 45.07
CA GLY A 1040 14.69 11.04 46.19
C GLY A 1040 14.11 12.43 45.89
N ALA A 1041 14.25 12.93 44.66
CA ALA A 1041 14.01 14.35 44.35
C ALA A 1041 12.57 14.74 43.97
N THR A 1042 11.59 13.83 44.07
CA THR A 1042 10.17 14.12 43.79
C THR A 1042 9.30 14.27 45.05
N ARG A 1043 9.90 14.32 46.25
CA ARG A 1043 9.15 14.47 47.52
C ARG A 1043 9.17 15.87 48.14
N ASP A 1044 10.06 16.79 47.71
CA ASP A 1044 10.23 18.09 48.37
C ASP A 1044 9.72 19.32 47.59
N LEU A 1045 8.96 19.14 46.51
CA LEU A 1045 8.31 20.25 45.76
C LEU A 1045 6.81 20.42 46.06
N HIS A 1046 6.33 19.83 47.16
CA HIS A 1046 4.95 19.93 47.63
C HIS A 1046 4.86 20.40 49.10
N ALA A 1047 5.63 21.43 49.47
CA ALA A 1047 5.38 22.19 50.70
C ALA A 1047 6.06 23.56 50.61
N GLN A 1048 5.31 24.59 50.20
CA GLN A 1048 5.38 25.99 50.68
C GLN A 1048 4.61 26.89 49.71
N SER A 1049 3.31 27.02 49.97
CA SER A 1049 2.51 28.15 49.53
C SER A 1049 1.75 28.67 50.75
N HIS A 1050 2.32 29.64 51.46
CA HIS A 1050 1.58 30.56 52.31
C HIS A 1050 2.36 31.87 52.48
N LEU A 1051 1.68 32.96 52.07
CA LEU A 1051 1.61 34.29 52.68
C LEU A 1051 2.87 35.17 52.82
N GLN A 1052 2.77 36.36 52.18
CA GLN A 1052 3.05 37.75 52.65
C GLN A 1052 3.75 38.57 51.55
N GLU A 1053 3.00 39.43 50.86
CA GLU A 1053 2.87 40.90 51.11
C GLU A 1053 4.05 41.74 50.58
N ARG A 1054 3.98 42.19 49.32
CA ARG A 1054 3.65 43.56 48.89
C ARG A 1054 3.69 43.66 47.36
#